data_AF-A0A5S4F043-F1
#
_entry.id   AF-A0A5S4F043-F1
#
_cell.length_a   1.000
_cell.length_b   1.000
_cell.length_c   1.000
_cell.angle_alpha   90.00
_cell.angle_beta   90.00
_cell.angle_gamma   90.00
#
_symmetry.space_group_name_H-M   'P 1'
#
loop_
_entity.id
_entity.type
_entity.pdbx_description
1 polymer ?
#
loop_
_entity_poly.entity_id
_entity_poly.type
_entity_poly.pdbx_seq_one_letter_code
_entity_poly.pdbx_strand_id
1 'polypeptide(L)'
;MVALSPALSPGLAAQAADEGPEQIVNGTFDAGTSPWWGTGNLTLAVDDGRLCTDIPGGTTNPWDVIIGQDNLPLVAGETYAYRFSASATPAKVGKALIQLPVDPWTQYLAANPELSVSGNDYSYTFTAPVSLPNAQVAFQLGGSAEPWRFCMDDVSLKGGAEPEVYEPDTGPRVRVNMVGYLPSGPKKATVVTTATEPLEWELKNDGKETVATGRTAPRGVDASSGQNVHTLDFGSYRKPGKGYTLTADGETSRPFDIGADIYDALPADALKFYYTQRSGIEILDSLRPGYGRPAGHAGTAPNQGDVSVPCQPGVCDYSLNVKGGWYDAGDHGKYVVNGGISVYQLMATYERDQAAFKDGQLAIPESGNGRPDILDEARWEQEFLLSMQVPDGKPLAGMAHHKIHDQNWTGLPLLPHLDPQLRELHPPSTAATLNLAATAAQAARLYAPYDAEFAARNLKAARKAWAAAKANPAKYADPNDGIGGGSYSDGDVSDEFYWAAAELFITTGEKEFKDFVLASPHHTGDIWRDRGFDWGNTAQLGRLDLATVPNGLPDRARVRQSVLEGAEKYLAVQRAHPYGLPYNPPDFDWGSNNLVLNNLVVLATAYDLTGQEKYRAAVREGMDYLLGRNALNQSYVTGYGEVASKNQHSRWYAHQLDPALP
;
A
#
# COMPACT_ATOMS: atom_id res chain seq x y z
N MET A 1 -50.88 -53.91 -25.75
CA MET A 1 -49.97 -54.46 -26.80
C MET A 1 -49.53 -53.27 -27.62
N VAL A 2 -48.29 -52.82 -27.69
CA VAL A 2 -46.96 -53.40 -27.44
C VAL A 2 -46.11 -52.30 -26.79
N ALA A 3 -45.21 -52.72 -25.90
CA ALA A 3 -44.22 -51.89 -25.22
C ALA A 3 -43.02 -51.57 -26.13
N LEU A 4 -42.39 -50.41 -25.92
CA LEU A 4 -41.03 -50.11 -26.40
C LEU A 4 -40.34 -49.22 -25.36
N SER A 5 -39.29 -49.79 -24.75
CA SER A 5 -38.40 -49.17 -23.77
C SER A 5 -37.56 -48.04 -24.39
N PRO A 6 -37.23 -46.96 -23.65
CA PRO A 6 -36.17 -46.06 -24.05
C PRO A 6 -34.81 -46.58 -23.56
N ALA A 7 -33.83 -46.51 -24.46
CA ALA A 7 -32.46 -46.90 -24.26
C ALA A 7 -31.75 -46.04 -23.20
N LEU A 8 -30.94 -46.69 -22.36
CA LEU A 8 -29.93 -46.06 -21.53
C LEU A 8 -28.82 -45.47 -22.40
N SER A 9 -28.60 -44.17 -22.30
CA SER A 9 -27.36 -43.53 -22.75
C SER A 9 -26.23 -43.86 -21.75
N PRO A 10 -25.01 -44.16 -22.23
CA PRO A 10 -23.90 -44.46 -21.34
C PRO A 10 -23.46 -43.17 -20.63
N GLY A 11 -23.29 -43.25 -19.31
CA GLY A 11 -22.66 -42.20 -18.53
C GLY A 11 -21.28 -41.90 -19.09
N LEU A 12 -21.03 -40.62 -19.37
CA LEU A 12 -19.68 -40.12 -19.61
C LEU A 12 -18.89 -40.35 -18.32
N ALA A 13 -18.00 -41.35 -18.36
CA ALA A 13 -16.92 -41.46 -17.41
C ALA A 13 -16.13 -40.14 -17.49
N ALA A 14 -15.96 -39.48 -16.35
CA ALA A 14 -14.98 -38.41 -16.21
C ALA A 14 -13.64 -38.94 -16.71
N GLN A 15 -13.15 -38.38 -17.81
CA GLN A 15 -11.80 -38.63 -18.28
C GLN A 15 -10.86 -38.20 -17.14
N ALA A 16 -10.15 -39.18 -16.56
CA ALA A 16 -8.99 -38.92 -15.73
C ALA A 16 -8.02 -38.09 -16.57
N ALA A 17 -7.88 -36.81 -16.22
CA ALA A 17 -6.84 -35.96 -16.78
C ALA A 17 -5.48 -36.61 -16.44
N ASP A 18 -4.59 -36.68 -17.43
CA ASP A 18 -3.26 -37.29 -17.32
C ASP A 18 -2.52 -36.71 -16.10
N GLU A 19 -2.39 -37.54 -15.08
CA GLU A 19 -1.76 -37.21 -13.81
C GLU A 19 -0.22 -37.23 -13.98
N GLY A 20 0.44 -36.07 -13.89
CA GLY A 20 1.90 -35.99 -13.96
C GLY A 20 2.62 -36.72 -12.81
N PRO A 21 3.96 -36.81 -12.83
CA PRO A 21 4.70 -37.63 -11.88
C PRO A 21 4.57 -37.11 -10.44
N GLU A 22 4.26 -38.03 -9.52
CA GLU A 22 4.33 -37.81 -8.07
C GLU A 22 5.82 -37.71 -7.64
N GLN A 23 6.14 -36.66 -6.88
CA GLN A 23 7.49 -36.41 -6.38
C GLN A 23 7.67 -36.94 -4.95
N ILE A 24 6.62 -36.93 -4.13
CA ILE A 24 6.69 -37.42 -2.75
C ILE A 24 6.77 -38.94 -2.72
N VAL A 25 7.68 -39.45 -1.91
CA VAL A 25 7.76 -40.86 -1.53
C VAL A 25 7.16 -41.06 -0.15
N ASN A 26 6.31 -42.07 0.02
CA ASN A 26 5.69 -42.43 1.30
C ASN A 26 4.95 -41.25 1.96
N GLY A 27 4.08 -40.58 1.19
CA GLY A 27 3.24 -39.48 1.66
C GLY A 27 2.03 -39.91 2.51
N THR A 28 1.62 -41.18 2.40
CA THR A 28 0.53 -41.81 3.17
C THR A 28 1.01 -42.48 4.46
N PHE A 29 2.33 -42.50 4.68
CA PHE A 29 2.99 -43.09 5.85
C PHE A 29 2.69 -44.59 6.13
N ASP A 30 2.09 -45.30 5.17
CA ASP A 30 1.82 -46.75 5.25
C ASP A 30 3.09 -47.59 5.45
N ALA A 31 4.24 -47.08 4.99
CA ALA A 31 5.53 -47.74 5.09
C ALA A 31 6.40 -47.22 6.26
N GLY A 32 5.77 -46.61 7.28
CA GLY A 32 6.47 -45.94 8.37
C GLY A 32 6.80 -44.49 8.01
N THR A 33 7.84 -43.91 8.62
CA THR A 33 8.19 -42.50 8.41
C THR A 33 9.29 -42.27 7.37
N SER A 34 10.10 -43.27 7.02
CA SER A 34 11.16 -43.11 6.01
C SER A 34 10.57 -42.87 4.61
N PRO A 35 11.09 -41.94 3.78
CA PRO A 35 12.35 -41.19 3.91
C PRO A 35 12.20 -39.80 4.57
N TRP A 36 11.11 -39.53 5.26
CA TRP A 36 10.92 -38.24 5.94
C TRP A 36 11.92 -38.08 7.07
N TRP A 37 12.48 -36.88 7.16
CA TRP A 37 13.40 -36.49 8.22
C TRP A 37 12.76 -35.42 9.11
N GLY A 38 13.25 -35.34 10.34
CA GLY A 38 12.88 -34.31 11.29
C GLY A 38 14.12 -33.68 11.92
N THR A 39 14.00 -32.46 12.44
CA THR A 39 15.05 -31.85 13.27
C THR A 39 15.34 -32.74 14.49
N GLY A 40 16.57 -32.67 15.03
CA GLY A 40 17.04 -33.60 16.07
C GLY A 40 16.28 -33.56 17.40
N ASN A 41 15.38 -32.60 17.57
CA ASN A 41 14.45 -32.46 18.69
C ASN A 41 13.10 -33.14 18.46
N LEU A 42 12.91 -33.86 17.34
CA LEU A 42 11.70 -34.59 17.02
C LEU A 42 11.87 -36.11 17.10
N THR A 43 10.78 -36.77 17.46
CA THR A 43 10.61 -38.21 17.23
C THR A 43 9.41 -38.39 16.30
N LEU A 44 9.66 -38.83 15.07
CA LEU A 44 8.61 -39.09 14.09
C LEU A 44 8.05 -40.49 14.33
N ALA A 45 6.73 -40.59 14.49
CA ALA A 45 6.05 -41.86 14.65
C ALA A 45 4.82 -41.90 13.73
N VAL A 46 4.41 -43.11 13.35
CA VAL A 46 3.11 -43.32 12.72
C VAL A 46 2.09 -43.65 13.80
N ASP A 47 1.03 -42.84 13.89
CA ASP A 47 -0.08 -42.99 14.82
C ASP A 47 -1.40 -42.90 14.04
N ASP A 48 -2.21 -43.95 14.15
CA ASP A 48 -3.46 -44.12 13.39
C ASP A 48 -3.31 -43.90 11.87
N GLY A 49 -2.25 -44.46 11.29
CA GLY A 49 -1.92 -44.36 9.86
C GLY A 49 -1.21 -43.08 9.43
N ARG A 50 -1.05 -42.09 10.33
CA ARG A 50 -0.54 -40.75 9.99
C ARG A 50 0.81 -40.48 10.64
N LEU A 51 1.63 -39.63 10.05
CA LEU A 51 2.83 -39.15 10.74
C LEU A 51 2.43 -38.16 11.83
N CYS A 52 2.68 -38.51 13.08
CA CYS A 52 2.44 -37.67 14.25
C CYS A 52 3.73 -37.44 15.03
N THR A 53 3.86 -36.23 15.59
CA THR A 53 4.97 -35.89 16.49
C THR A 53 4.56 -34.82 17.51
N ASP A 54 5.23 -34.85 18.67
CA ASP A 54 5.08 -33.84 19.70
C ASP A 54 6.13 -32.75 19.46
N ILE A 55 5.65 -31.55 19.12
CA ILE A 55 6.47 -30.37 18.85
C ILE A 55 6.89 -29.75 20.19
N PRO A 56 8.19 -29.55 20.45
CA PRO A 56 8.65 -28.95 21.69
C PRO A 56 8.24 -27.47 21.80
N GLY A 57 7.85 -27.07 23.01
CA GLY A 57 7.71 -25.67 23.38
C GLY A 57 9.07 -24.98 23.56
N GLY A 58 9.05 -23.69 23.88
CA GLY A 58 10.24 -22.86 24.08
C GLY A 58 11.04 -22.59 22.80
N THR A 59 10.45 -22.77 21.62
CA THR A 59 11.10 -22.50 20.34
C THR A 59 10.84 -21.05 19.92
N THR A 60 11.83 -20.42 19.28
CA THR A 60 11.78 -19.00 18.90
C THR A 60 11.35 -18.82 17.45
N ASN A 61 11.88 -19.64 16.54
CA ASN A 61 11.65 -19.50 15.11
C ASN A 61 10.83 -20.67 14.55
N PRO A 62 10.04 -20.46 13.48
CA PRO A 62 9.34 -21.54 12.79
C PRO A 62 10.25 -22.70 12.33
N TRP A 63 11.49 -22.39 11.91
CA TRP A 63 12.47 -23.37 11.44
C TRP A 63 13.24 -24.07 12.56
N ASP A 64 13.00 -23.73 13.84
CA ASP A 64 13.61 -24.47 14.97
C ASP A 64 13.11 -25.92 15.04
N VAL A 65 11.97 -26.19 14.38
CA VAL A 65 11.37 -27.52 14.25
C VAL A 65 10.94 -27.72 12.81
N ILE A 66 11.52 -28.71 12.12
CA ILE A 66 11.21 -28.99 10.71
C ILE A 66 10.95 -30.47 10.53
N ILE A 67 9.94 -30.79 9.73
CA ILE A 67 9.73 -32.12 9.12
C ILE A 67 9.81 -31.93 7.61
N GLY A 68 10.56 -32.78 6.90
CA GLY A 68 10.71 -32.60 5.47
C GLY A 68 11.11 -33.85 4.70
N GLN A 69 11.12 -33.69 3.38
CA GLN A 69 11.62 -34.67 2.41
C GLN A 69 12.43 -33.93 1.34
N ASP A 70 13.65 -34.41 1.09
CA ASP A 70 14.60 -33.81 0.15
C ASP A 70 14.65 -34.59 -1.17
N ASN A 71 15.45 -34.06 -2.11
CA ASN A 71 15.76 -34.69 -3.39
C ASN A 71 14.54 -34.82 -4.32
N LEU A 72 13.65 -33.84 -4.26
CA LEU A 72 12.44 -33.76 -5.08
C LEU A 72 12.77 -33.02 -6.39
N PRO A 73 12.66 -33.65 -7.57
CA PRO A 73 12.94 -32.96 -8.81
C PRO A 73 11.79 -32.02 -9.20
N LEU A 74 12.14 -30.82 -9.65
CA LEU A 74 11.25 -29.82 -10.23
C LEU A 74 11.71 -29.49 -11.66
N VAL A 75 10.78 -29.16 -12.55
CA VAL A 75 11.02 -28.78 -13.94
C VAL A 75 10.53 -27.36 -14.18
N ALA A 76 11.40 -26.50 -14.72
CA ALA A 76 11.03 -25.12 -15.05
C ALA A 76 9.81 -25.06 -15.97
N GLY A 77 8.84 -24.23 -15.61
CA GLY A 77 7.59 -24.03 -16.35
C GLY A 77 6.51 -25.07 -16.06
N GLU A 78 6.83 -26.16 -15.36
CA GLU A 78 5.83 -27.14 -14.93
C GLU A 78 5.10 -26.67 -13.68
N THR A 79 3.79 -26.90 -13.63
CA THR A 79 2.96 -26.56 -12.48
C THR A 79 2.71 -27.81 -11.64
N TYR A 80 2.94 -27.66 -10.34
CA TYR A 80 2.81 -28.73 -9.36
C TYR A 80 1.64 -28.47 -8.42
N ALA A 81 0.87 -29.51 -8.11
CA ALA A 81 -0.09 -29.51 -7.01
C ALA A 81 0.56 -30.08 -5.75
N TYR A 82 0.61 -29.29 -4.68
CA TYR A 82 1.08 -29.67 -3.36
C TYR A 82 -0.12 -29.85 -2.42
N ARG A 83 -0.34 -31.08 -1.94
CA ARG A 83 -1.48 -31.46 -1.11
C ARG A 83 -1.04 -32.20 0.13
N PHE A 84 -1.81 -32.07 1.20
CA PHE A 84 -1.67 -32.84 2.44
C PHE A 84 -2.91 -32.66 3.32
N SER A 85 -3.15 -33.62 4.21
CA SER A 85 -4.06 -33.45 5.34
C SER A 85 -3.23 -33.21 6.60
N ALA A 86 -3.66 -32.29 7.47
CA ALA A 86 -2.94 -32.02 8.71
C ALA A 86 -3.84 -31.50 9.83
N SER A 87 -3.43 -31.81 11.07
CA SER A 87 -4.10 -31.38 12.31
C SER A 87 -3.09 -30.92 13.35
N ALA A 88 -3.54 -30.03 14.24
CA ALA A 88 -2.76 -29.51 15.35
C ALA A 88 -3.57 -29.52 16.65
N THR A 89 -2.96 -29.98 17.74
CA THR A 89 -3.56 -29.91 19.08
C THR A 89 -2.63 -29.18 20.05
N PRO A 90 -2.98 -27.96 20.52
CA PRO A 90 -4.12 -27.14 20.09
C PRO A 90 -4.00 -26.66 18.64
N ALA A 91 -5.04 -26.03 18.10
CA ALA A 91 -5.02 -25.44 16.76
C ALA A 91 -3.87 -24.42 16.62
N LYS A 92 -3.21 -24.41 15.46
CA LYS A 92 -2.01 -23.61 15.18
C LYS A 92 -1.97 -23.21 13.70
N VAL A 93 -1.23 -22.16 13.39
CA VAL A 93 -0.81 -21.88 12.00
C VAL A 93 0.54 -22.56 11.79
N GLY A 94 0.60 -23.48 10.84
CA GLY A 94 1.86 -24.09 10.40
C GLY A 94 2.46 -23.33 9.21
N LYS A 95 3.64 -23.74 8.76
CA LYS A 95 4.23 -23.24 7.51
C LYS A 95 4.67 -24.41 6.64
N ALA A 96 4.13 -24.48 5.42
CA ALA A 96 4.40 -25.54 4.45
C ALA A 96 5.11 -24.96 3.22
N LEU A 97 6.23 -25.55 2.83
CA LEU A 97 7.18 -24.96 1.89
C LEU A 97 7.60 -25.94 0.80
N ILE A 98 7.83 -25.40 -0.39
CA ILE A 98 8.67 -26.00 -1.42
C ILE A 98 9.88 -25.09 -1.61
N GLN A 99 11.09 -25.57 -1.33
CA GLN A 99 12.29 -24.73 -1.29
C GLN A 99 13.57 -25.47 -1.67
N LEU A 100 14.69 -24.74 -1.72
CA LEU A 100 16.02 -25.36 -1.71
C LEU A 100 16.31 -26.00 -0.33
N PRO A 101 16.95 -27.18 -0.30
CA PRO A 101 17.29 -27.90 0.95
C PRO A 101 18.51 -27.31 1.68
N VAL A 102 19.12 -26.27 1.13
CA VAL A 102 20.32 -25.62 1.64
C VAL A 102 20.25 -24.11 1.36
N ASP A 103 21.12 -23.35 2.03
CA ASP A 103 21.32 -21.93 1.80
C ASP A 103 21.45 -21.61 0.29
N PRO A 104 20.71 -20.62 -0.24
CA PRO A 104 19.96 -19.57 0.46
C PRO A 104 18.50 -19.91 0.83
N TRP A 105 18.10 -21.19 0.81
CA TRP A 105 16.75 -21.64 1.16
C TRP A 105 15.63 -21.01 0.30
N THR A 106 15.93 -20.72 -0.97
CA THR A 106 14.99 -20.11 -1.90
C THR A 106 13.66 -20.87 -1.91
N GLN A 107 12.58 -20.18 -1.57
CA GLN A 107 11.23 -20.72 -1.56
C GLN A 107 10.58 -20.53 -2.92
N TYR A 108 10.01 -21.61 -3.45
CA TYR A 108 9.22 -21.63 -4.68
C TYR A 108 7.71 -21.66 -4.39
N LEU A 109 7.34 -22.19 -3.23
CA LEU A 109 6.01 -22.08 -2.64
C LEU A 109 6.16 -21.90 -1.13
N ALA A 110 5.37 -21.00 -0.55
CA ALA A 110 5.25 -20.83 0.90
C ALA A 110 3.78 -20.61 1.27
N ALA A 111 3.23 -21.53 2.07
CA ALA A 111 1.85 -21.50 2.54
C ALA A 111 1.80 -21.54 4.07
N ASN A 112 0.78 -20.92 4.66
CA ASN A 112 0.58 -20.85 6.11
C ASN A 112 -0.77 -21.52 6.50
N PRO A 113 -0.87 -22.86 6.47
CA PRO A 113 -2.12 -23.57 6.76
C PRO A 113 -2.61 -23.33 8.20
N GLU A 114 -3.90 -23.01 8.37
CA GLU A 114 -4.61 -22.97 9.65
C GLU A 114 -4.98 -24.39 10.12
N LEU A 115 -4.11 -25.02 10.91
CA LEU A 115 -4.25 -26.38 11.39
C LEU A 115 -5.27 -26.44 12.54
N SER A 116 -6.41 -27.09 12.28
CA SER A 116 -7.46 -27.34 13.27
C SER A 116 -7.18 -28.61 14.10
N VAL A 117 -7.87 -28.75 15.24
CA VAL A 117 -7.83 -29.97 16.07
C VAL A 117 -8.49 -31.14 15.34
N SER A 118 -9.54 -30.89 14.55
CA SER A 118 -10.23 -31.91 13.76
C SER A 118 -9.46 -32.34 12.50
N GLY A 119 -8.46 -31.57 12.09
CA GLY A 119 -7.76 -31.71 10.82
C GLY A 119 -8.50 -31.04 9.66
N ASN A 120 -7.74 -30.59 8.67
CA ASN A 120 -8.24 -30.10 7.39
C ASN A 120 -7.37 -30.65 6.24
N ASP A 121 -7.91 -30.61 5.03
CA ASP A 121 -7.17 -30.89 3.80
C ASP A 121 -6.67 -29.58 3.18
N TYR A 122 -5.46 -29.58 2.66
CA TYR A 122 -4.82 -28.43 2.03
C TYR A 122 -4.39 -28.78 0.61
N SER A 123 -4.55 -27.82 -0.29
CA SER A 123 -4.13 -27.92 -1.69
C SER A 123 -3.59 -26.57 -2.12
N TYR A 124 -2.42 -26.59 -2.74
CA TYR A 124 -1.75 -25.42 -3.29
C TYR A 124 -1.20 -25.77 -4.67
N THR A 125 -1.12 -24.79 -5.57
CA THR A 125 -0.42 -24.97 -6.85
C THR A 125 0.69 -23.93 -7.00
N PHE A 126 1.81 -24.31 -7.63
CA PHE A 126 2.83 -23.36 -8.06
C PHE A 126 3.48 -23.81 -9.38
N THR A 127 3.87 -22.86 -10.22
CA THR A 127 4.70 -23.12 -11.40
C THR A 127 6.16 -22.98 -11.02
N ALA A 128 6.96 -24.03 -11.20
CA ALA A 128 8.38 -23.98 -10.87
C ALA A 128 9.11 -23.02 -11.81
N PRO A 129 9.79 -21.97 -11.30
CA PRO A 129 10.49 -21.01 -12.15
C PRO A 129 11.83 -21.56 -12.66
N VAL A 130 12.32 -22.66 -12.07
CA VAL A 130 13.62 -23.27 -12.33
C VAL A 130 13.51 -24.79 -12.30
N SER A 131 14.39 -25.48 -13.04
CA SER A 131 14.56 -26.92 -12.92
C SER A 131 15.55 -27.22 -11.80
N LEU A 132 15.17 -28.11 -10.88
CA LEU A 132 16.00 -28.53 -9.76
C LEU A 132 16.01 -30.04 -9.64
N PRO A 133 17.15 -30.70 -9.40
CA PRO A 133 17.16 -32.13 -9.10
C PRO A 133 16.82 -32.42 -7.64
N ASN A 134 16.82 -31.41 -6.76
CA ASN A 134 16.92 -31.60 -5.32
C ASN A 134 16.12 -30.61 -4.48
N ALA A 135 14.92 -30.21 -4.90
CA ALA A 135 14.05 -29.41 -4.06
C ALA A 135 13.64 -30.18 -2.77
N GLN A 136 13.08 -29.43 -1.83
CA GLN A 136 12.65 -29.90 -0.52
C GLN A 136 11.20 -29.51 -0.27
N VAL A 137 10.42 -30.45 0.23
CA VAL A 137 9.16 -30.18 0.94
C VAL A 137 9.48 -30.05 2.42
N ALA A 138 9.07 -28.94 3.04
CA ALA A 138 9.34 -28.67 4.46
C ALA A 138 8.12 -28.11 5.19
N PHE A 139 7.83 -28.69 6.35
CA PHE A 139 6.89 -28.17 7.34
C PHE A 139 7.69 -27.53 8.48
N GLN A 140 7.64 -26.21 8.61
CA GLN A 140 8.24 -25.45 9.69
C GLN A 140 7.21 -25.25 10.80
N LEU A 141 7.50 -25.82 11.98
CA LEU A 141 6.52 -26.03 13.07
C LEU A 141 6.99 -25.44 14.42
N GLY A 142 8.13 -24.76 14.45
CA GLY A 142 8.65 -24.09 15.65
C GLY A 142 7.95 -22.75 15.96
N GLY A 143 8.55 -21.95 16.84
CA GLY A 143 8.04 -20.63 17.22
C GLY A 143 6.90 -20.67 18.25
N SER A 144 6.79 -21.75 19.03
CA SER A 144 5.77 -21.89 20.09
C SER A 144 6.42 -21.94 21.46
N ALA A 145 5.93 -21.12 22.39
CA ALA A 145 6.32 -21.18 23.80
C ALA A 145 5.86 -22.49 24.46
N GLU A 146 4.69 -22.98 24.10
CA GLU A 146 4.10 -24.21 24.64
C GLU A 146 4.25 -25.39 23.68
N PRO A 147 4.44 -26.62 24.19
CA PRO A 147 4.46 -27.82 23.37
C PRO A 147 3.08 -28.09 22.77
N TRP A 148 3.05 -28.75 21.61
CA TRP A 148 1.82 -29.07 20.89
C TRP A 148 2.01 -30.30 20.00
N ARG A 149 0.91 -30.95 19.59
CA ARG A 149 0.96 -32.14 18.74
C ARG A 149 0.62 -31.80 17.31
N PHE A 150 1.43 -32.27 16.37
CA PHE A 150 1.21 -32.16 14.92
C PHE A 150 1.02 -33.56 14.33
N CYS A 151 0.03 -33.71 13.46
CA CYS A 151 -0.15 -34.91 12.65
C CYS A 151 -0.43 -34.53 11.20
N MET A 152 0.17 -35.25 10.25
CA MET A 152 -0.06 -35.10 8.82
C MET A 152 -0.20 -36.44 8.11
N ASP A 153 -0.92 -36.41 6.98
CA ASP A 153 -1.10 -37.55 6.08
C ASP A 153 -1.27 -37.07 4.63
N ASP A 154 -1.33 -38.03 3.70
CA ASP A 154 -1.62 -37.82 2.28
C ASP A 154 -0.78 -36.73 1.61
N VAL A 155 0.50 -36.64 1.98
CA VAL A 155 1.38 -35.60 1.43
C VAL A 155 1.74 -35.95 -0.02
N SER A 156 1.43 -35.05 -0.94
CA SER A 156 1.62 -35.25 -2.39
C SER A 156 2.17 -33.98 -3.01
N LEU A 157 3.13 -34.13 -3.93
CA LEU A 157 3.64 -33.07 -4.78
C LEU A 157 3.68 -33.58 -6.21
N LYS A 158 2.71 -33.17 -7.03
CA LYS A 158 2.45 -33.81 -8.31
C LYS A 158 2.55 -32.84 -9.48
N GLY A 159 3.35 -33.20 -10.49
CA GLY A 159 3.51 -32.40 -11.70
C GLY A 159 2.29 -32.42 -12.61
N GLY A 160 2.25 -31.52 -13.59
CA GLY A 160 1.17 -31.43 -14.59
C GLY A 160 -0.16 -30.89 -14.07
N ALA A 161 -0.17 -30.19 -12.93
CA ALA A 161 -1.38 -29.57 -12.43
C ALA A 161 -1.81 -28.40 -13.34
N GLU A 162 -3.12 -28.24 -13.59
CA GLU A 162 -3.62 -27.00 -14.16
C GLU A 162 -3.39 -25.86 -13.15
N PRO A 163 -2.80 -24.73 -13.54
CA PRO A 163 -2.68 -23.58 -12.65
C PRO A 163 -4.07 -23.19 -12.16
N GLU A 164 -4.26 -23.06 -10.85
CA GLU A 164 -5.49 -22.47 -10.33
C GLU A 164 -5.59 -21.04 -10.86
N VAL A 165 -6.58 -20.80 -11.73
CA VAL A 165 -6.95 -19.44 -12.09
C VAL A 165 -7.78 -18.92 -10.92
N TYR A 166 -7.15 -18.13 -10.05
CA TYR A 166 -7.86 -17.45 -8.98
C TYR A 166 -8.98 -16.60 -9.58
N GLU A 167 -10.22 -17.00 -9.31
CA GLU A 167 -11.40 -16.19 -9.61
C GLU A 167 -11.75 -15.37 -8.36
N PRO A 168 -11.49 -14.05 -8.34
CA PRO A 168 -11.86 -13.23 -7.20
C PRO A 168 -13.38 -13.21 -7.04
N ASP A 169 -13.87 -13.56 -5.84
CA ASP A 169 -15.24 -13.25 -5.45
C ASP A 169 -15.37 -11.73 -5.28
N THR A 170 -15.83 -11.09 -6.34
CA THR A 170 -16.09 -9.66 -6.36
C THR A 170 -17.51 -9.32 -5.87
N GLY A 171 -18.31 -10.29 -5.43
CA GLY A 171 -19.69 -10.06 -4.99
C GLY A 171 -20.59 -9.45 -6.09
N PRO A 172 -21.61 -8.65 -5.72
CA PRO A 172 -22.65 -8.23 -6.66
C PRO A 172 -22.16 -7.38 -7.83
N ARG A 173 -22.63 -7.68 -9.03
CA ARG A 173 -22.15 -7.06 -10.29
C ARG A 173 -22.45 -5.56 -10.43
N VAL A 174 -23.32 -5.01 -9.59
CA VAL A 174 -23.61 -3.57 -9.52
C VAL A 174 -22.65 -2.91 -8.52
N ARG A 175 -21.61 -2.24 -9.06
CA ARG A 175 -20.53 -1.60 -8.31
C ARG A 175 -20.89 -0.15 -7.98
N VAL A 176 -20.79 0.22 -6.71
CA VAL A 176 -21.18 1.52 -6.16
C VAL A 176 -20.09 2.05 -5.23
N ASN A 177 -20.18 3.33 -4.88
CA ASN A 177 -19.52 3.84 -3.68
C ASN A 177 -20.23 3.23 -2.46
N MET A 178 -19.54 2.33 -1.76
CA MET A 178 -20.04 1.56 -0.61
C MET A 178 -20.22 2.40 0.65
N VAL A 179 -19.67 3.60 0.70
CA VAL A 179 -19.97 4.54 1.79
C VAL A 179 -21.24 5.31 1.45
N GLY A 180 -21.25 5.96 0.29
CA GLY A 180 -22.41 6.73 -0.14
C GLY A 180 -22.12 7.87 -1.07
N TYR A 181 -23.14 8.71 -1.26
CA TYR A 181 -23.08 9.86 -2.16
C TYR A 181 -23.62 11.13 -1.48
N LEU A 182 -22.99 12.27 -1.74
CA LEU A 182 -23.53 13.56 -1.31
C LEU A 182 -24.89 13.83 -1.98
N PRO A 183 -25.84 14.53 -1.32
CA PRO A 183 -27.13 14.84 -1.90
C PRO A 183 -26.97 15.53 -3.25
N SER A 184 -26.08 16.51 -3.39
CA SER A 184 -25.75 17.16 -4.66
C SER A 184 -24.51 16.54 -5.34
N GLY A 185 -24.46 16.63 -6.67
CA GLY A 185 -23.33 16.15 -7.46
C GLY A 185 -23.55 14.77 -8.09
N PRO A 186 -22.50 14.23 -8.76
CA PRO A 186 -22.57 12.99 -9.51
C PRO A 186 -22.87 11.80 -8.58
N LYS A 187 -23.66 10.86 -9.09
CA LYS A 187 -23.89 9.55 -8.46
C LYS A 187 -23.99 8.52 -9.57
N LYS A 188 -22.99 7.67 -9.68
CA LYS A 188 -22.89 6.69 -10.75
C LYS A 188 -22.53 5.34 -10.19
N ALA A 189 -22.97 4.32 -10.90
CA ALA A 189 -22.61 2.93 -10.65
C ALA A 189 -22.16 2.29 -11.96
N THR A 190 -21.39 1.21 -11.83
CA THR A 190 -20.92 0.40 -12.95
C THR A 190 -21.53 -0.99 -12.81
N VAL A 191 -22.11 -1.53 -13.88
CA VAL A 191 -22.73 -2.86 -13.90
C VAL A 191 -21.88 -3.78 -14.76
N VAL A 192 -21.31 -4.83 -14.18
CA VAL A 192 -20.61 -5.88 -14.93
C VAL A 192 -21.64 -6.81 -15.55
N THR A 193 -21.70 -6.87 -16.87
CA THR A 193 -22.75 -7.61 -17.59
C THR A 193 -22.28 -8.07 -18.96
N THR A 194 -22.80 -9.18 -19.45
CA THR A 194 -22.61 -9.66 -20.83
C THR A 194 -23.63 -9.06 -21.81
N ALA A 195 -24.65 -8.35 -21.30
CA ALA A 195 -25.60 -7.66 -22.14
C ALA A 195 -24.91 -6.57 -22.98
N THR A 196 -25.39 -6.37 -24.19
CA THR A 196 -24.93 -5.29 -25.09
C THR A 196 -25.96 -4.17 -25.22
N GLU A 197 -27.21 -4.43 -24.82
CA GLU A 197 -28.32 -3.47 -24.89
C GLU A 197 -28.58 -2.83 -23.52
N PRO A 198 -29.04 -1.56 -23.47
CA PRO A 198 -29.39 -0.89 -22.22
C PRO A 198 -30.33 -1.70 -21.32
N LEU A 199 -29.93 -1.94 -20.08
CA LEU A 199 -30.69 -2.64 -19.04
C LEU A 199 -31.51 -1.63 -18.21
N GLU A 200 -32.65 -2.06 -17.70
CA GLU A 200 -33.41 -1.29 -16.70
C GLU A 200 -32.73 -1.40 -15.33
N TRP A 201 -32.78 -0.32 -14.54
CA TRP A 201 -32.31 -0.29 -13.16
C TRP A 201 -33.32 0.35 -12.21
N GLU A 202 -33.25 -0.05 -10.95
CA GLU A 202 -34.07 0.48 -9.85
C GLU A 202 -33.16 0.94 -8.70
N LEU A 203 -33.41 2.13 -8.16
CA LEU A 203 -32.89 2.57 -6.87
C LEU A 203 -33.96 2.28 -5.81
N LYS A 204 -33.61 1.48 -4.80
CA LYS A 204 -34.50 1.13 -3.68
C LYS A 204 -34.01 1.75 -2.39
N ASN A 205 -34.93 2.24 -1.56
CA ASN A 205 -34.63 2.65 -0.19
C ASN A 205 -34.51 1.43 0.74
N ASP A 206 -34.18 1.67 2.02
CA ASP A 206 -34.06 0.62 3.03
C ASP A 206 -35.36 -0.21 3.21
N GLY A 207 -36.52 0.45 3.08
CA GLY A 207 -37.85 -0.18 3.07
C GLY A 207 -38.18 -0.98 1.81
N LYS A 208 -37.21 -1.16 0.90
CA LYS A 208 -37.32 -1.88 -0.38
C LYS A 208 -38.29 -1.28 -1.39
N GLU A 209 -38.69 -0.03 -1.18
CA GLU A 209 -39.50 0.74 -2.13
C GLU A 209 -38.61 1.31 -3.24
N THR A 210 -39.01 1.13 -4.50
CA THR A 210 -38.35 1.74 -5.65
C THR A 210 -38.62 3.25 -5.66
N VAL A 211 -37.56 4.05 -5.51
CA VAL A 211 -37.63 5.52 -5.41
C VAL A 211 -37.10 6.24 -6.65
N ALA A 212 -36.40 5.53 -7.53
CA ALA A 212 -36.01 5.99 -8.86
C ALA A 212 -35.78 4.79 -9.79
N THR A 213 -35.92 5.02 -11.09
CA THR A 213 -35.64 4.03 -12.13
C THR A 213 -34.95 4.69 -13.32
N GLY A 214 -34.37 3.90 -14.20
CA GLY A 214 -33.83 4.37 -15.47
C GLY A 214 -33.19 3.25 -16.26
N ARG A 215 -32.38 3.63 -17.25
CA ARG A 215 -31.64 2.69 -18.10
C ARG A 215 -30.15 2.87 -17.99
N THR A 216 -29.40 1.78 -18.07
CA THR A 216 -27.94 1.78 -18.12
C THR A 216 -27.45 2.21 -19.50
N ALA A 217 -26.26 2.79 -19.60
CA ALA A 217 -25.56 3.07 -20.85
C ALA A 217 -24.46 2.01 -21.09
N PRO A 218 -24.51 1.21 -22.18
CA PRO A 218 -23.45 0.29 -22.54
C PRO A 218 -22.12 1.00 -22.77
N ARG A 219 -21.03 0.43 -22.24
CA ARG A 219 -19.67 0.96 -22.41
C ARG A 219 -18.73 -0.01 -23.14
N GLY A 220 -19.15 -1.26 -23.32
CA GLY A 220 -18.32 -2.32 -23.91
C GLY A 220 -17.33 -2.91 -22.91
N VAL A 221 -16.30 -3.56 -23.44
CA VAL A 221 -15.23 -4.15 -22.65
C VAL A 221 -14.31 -3.04 -22.14
N ASP A 222 -14.22 -2.91 -20.83
CA ASP A 222 -13.26 -2.05 -20.15
C ASP A 222 -11.85 -2.64 -20.28
N ALA A 223 -10.93 -1.89 -20.87
CA ALA A 223 -9.57 -2.37 -21.13
C ALA A 223 -8.76 -2.65 -19.85
N SER A 224 -9.05 -1.94 -18.75
CA SER A 224 -8.31 -2.09 -17.49
C SER A 224 -8.63 -3.38 -16.74
N SER A 225 -9.85 -3.89 -16.89
CA SER A 225 -10.37 -5.05 -16.16
C SER A 225 -10.70 -6.25 -17.05
N GLY A 226 -10.79 -6.06 -18.37
CA GLY A 226 -11.29 -7.06 -19.31
C GLY A 226 -12.80 -7.33 -19.18
N GLN A 227 -13.52 -6.58 -18.34
CA GLN A 227 -14.95 -6.80 -18.07
C GLN A 227 -15.82 -6.01 -19.05
N ASN A 228 -16.85 -6.64 -19.62
CA ASN A 228 -17.91 -5.91 -20.31
C ASN A 228 -18.81 -5.22 -19.27
N VAL A 229 -19.01 -3.92 -19.45
CA VAL A 229 -19.66 -3.09 -18.43
C VAL A 229 -20.66 -2.11 -19.02
N HIS A 230 -21.70 -1.81 -18.24
CA HIS A 230 -22.56 -0.66 -18.42
C HIS A 230 -22.32 0.35 -17.30
N THR A 231 -22.69 1.61 -17.54
CA THR A 231 -22.75 2.64 -16.48
C THR A 231 -24.18 3.09 -16.27
N LEU A 232 -24.53 3.49 -15.06
CA LEU A 232 -25.82 4.13 -14.77
C LEU A 232 -25.61 5.40 -13.95
N ASP A 233 -26.53 6.35 -14.12
CA ASP A 233 -26.50 7.65 -13.46
C ASP A 233 -27.84 7.88 -12.75
N PHE A 234 -27.78 7.98 -11.43
CA PHE A 234 -28.90 8.32 -10.55
C PHE A 234 -28.63 9.64 -9.82
N GLY A 235 -27.68 10.40 -10.35
CA GLY A 235 -27.29 11.72 -9.92
C GLY A 235 -28.37 12.77 -10.16
N SER A 236 -29.65 12.44 -10.39
CA SER A 236 -30.79 13.35 -10.24
C SER A 236 -31.52 13.16 -8.90
N TYR A 237 -31.35 12.00 -8.24
CA TYR A 237 -31.93 11.73 -6.93
C TYR A 237 -31.15 12.48 -5.84
N ARG A 238 -31.88 13.14 -4.93
CA ARG A 238 -31.33 14.08 -3.93
C ARG A 238 -31.74 13.79 -2.50
N LYS A 239 -32.77 12.94 -2.32
CA LYS A 239 -33.37 12.74 -1.00
C LYS A 239 -32.35 12.02 -0.11
N PRO A 240 -31.98 12.58 1.04
CA PRO A 240 -31.12 11.88 1.98
C PRO A 240 -31.79 10.64 2.55
N GLY A 241 -30.99 9.65 2.90
CA GLY A 241 -31.44 8.38 3.46
C GLY A 241 -30.30 7.39 3.56
N LYS A 242 -30.56 6.28 4.23
CA LYS A 242 -29.57 5.22 4.48
C LYS A 242 -29.98 3.92 3.82
N GLY A 243 -29.01 3.04 3.60
CA GLY A 243 -29.27 1.67 3.14
C GLY A 243 -29.92 1.59 1.74
N TYR A 244 -29.63 2.56 0.87
CA TYR A 244 -30.06 2.50 -0.51
C TYR A 244 -29.36 1.36 -1.25
N THR A 245 -30.05 0.74 -2.20
CA THR A 245 -29.46 -0.28 -3.08
C THR A 245 -29.85 -0.02 -4.52
N LEU A 246 -28.96 -0.35 -5.46
CA LEU A 246 -29.24 -0.36 -6.89
C LEU A 246 -29.40 -1.79 -7.38
N THR A 247 -30.50 -2.06 -8.09
CA THR A 247 -30.73 -3.34 -8.76
C THR A 247 -30.66 -3.15 -10.27
N ALA A 248 -29.84 -3.94 -10.95
CA ALA A 248 -29.76 -4.01 -12.41
C ALA A 248 -29.29 -5.41 -12.82
N ASP A 249 -29.76 -5.91 -13.96
CA ASP A 249 -29.39 -7.24 -14.46
C ASP A 249 -29.67 -8.40 -13.47
N GLY A 250 -30.74 -8.29 -12.67
CA GLY A 250 -31.07 -9.28 -11.63
C GLY A 250 -30.17 -9.25 -10.39
N GLU A 251 -29.14 -8.40 -10.37
CA GLU A 251 -28.20 -8.25 -9.26
C GLU A 251 -28.48 -6.98 -8.45
N THR A 252 -28.17 -7.01 -7.16
CA THR A 252 -28.36 -5.86 -6.26
C THR A 252 -27.03 -5.46 -5.63
N SER A 253 -26.70 -4.17 -5.69
CA SER A 253 -25.47 -3.62 -5.11
C SER A 253 -25.37 -3.88 -3.61
N ARG A 254 -24.16 -3.68 -3.06
CA ARG A 254 -24.01 -3.39 -1.63
C ARG A 254 -24.84 -2.13 -1.27
N PRO A 255 -25.36 -2.04 -0.02
CA PRO A 255 -26.06 -0.84 0.42
C PRO A 255 -25.13 0.37 0.44
N PHE A 256 -25.70 1.57 0.41
CA PHE A 256 -24.96 2.82 0.56
C PHE A 256 -25.88 3.94 1.06
N ASP A 257 -25.29 5.02 1.58
CA ASP A 257 -26.05 6.17 2.08
C ASP A 257 -26.10 7.32 1.05
N ILE A 258 -27.13 8.17 1.16
CA ILE A 258 -27.15 9.50 0.54
C ILE A 258 -27.24 10.52 1.66
N GLY A 259 -26.14 11.22 1.94
CA GLY A 259 -25.99 12.04 3.14
C GLY A 259 -24.95 13.15 2.95
N ALA A 260 -25.13 14.27 3.63
CA ALA A 260 -24.22 15.41 3.52
C ALA A 260 -22.89 15.19 4.27
N ASP A 261 -22.88 14.20 5.16
CA ASP A 261 -21.88 13.89 6.18
C ASP A 261 -21.02 12.65 5.85
N ILE A 262 -21.20 12.03 4.68
CA ILE A 262 -20.57 10.75 4.32
C ILE A 262 -19.03 10.79 4.32
N TYR A 263 -18.44 11.97 4.25
CA TYR A 263 -16.99 12.17 4.25
C TYR A 263 -16.49 12.84 5.54
N ASP A 264 -17.35 13.23 6.48
CA ASP A 264 -16.97 14.16 7.56
C ASP A 264 -15.85 13.59 8.46
N ALA A 265 -15.86 12.28 8.71
CA ALA A 265 -14.84 11.61 9.53
C ALA A 265 -13.57 11.27 8.73
N LEU A 266 -13.69 11.02 7.43
CA LEU A 266 -12.62 10.41 6.62
C LEU A 266 -11.32 11.23 6.58
N PRO A 267 -11.33 12.57 6.38
CA PRO A 267 -10.11 13.36 6.43
C PRO A 267 -9.39 13.27 7.78
N ALA A 268 -10.13 13.29 8.89
CA ALA A 268 -9.54 13.19 10.22
C ALA A 268 -8.94 11.79 10.43
N ASP A 269 -9.64 10.73 10.06
CA ASP A 269 -9.15 9.36 10.23
C ASP A 269 -7.94 9.06 9.34
N ALA A 270 -7.91 9.59 8.11
CA ALA A 270 -6.73 9.54 7.25
C ALA A 270 -5.52 10.27 7.85
N LEU A 271 -5.72 11.43 8.51
CA LEU A 271 -4.64 12.15 9.19
C LEU A 271 -4.16 11.45 10.47
N LYS A 272 -5.07 10.79 11.20
CA LYS A 272 -4.74 10.07 12.43
C LYS A 272 -3.81 8.88 12.21
N PHE A 273 -3.71 8.37 10.98
CA PHE A 273 -2.76 7.33 10.57
C PHE A 273 -1.30 7.73 10.79
N TYR A 274 -0.94 8.99 10.53
CA TYR A 274 0.45 9.43 10.68
C TYR A 274 0.94 9.31 12.13
N TYR A 275 0.07 9.58 13.12
CA TYR A 275 0.41 9.39 14.53
C TYR A 275 0.78 7.94 14.84
N THR A 276 0.04 6.95 14.32
CA THR A 276 0.36 5.53 14.56
C THR A 276 1.68 5.16 13.89
N GLN A 277 1.99 5.74 12.72
CA GLN A 277 3.26 5.53 12.02
C GLN A 277 4.48 6.22 12.68
N ARG A 278 4.34 7.05 13.73
CA ARG A 278 5.49 7.75 14.33
C ARG A 278 6.53 6.78 14.91
N SER A 279 7.78 6.95 14.50
CA SER A 279 8.96 6.32 15.08
C SER A 279 9.49 7.13 16.27
N GLY A 280 10.18 6.49 17.21
CA GLY A 280 10.84 7.16 18.33
C GLY A 280 9.94 7.63 19.47
N ILE A 281 8.62 7.41 19.39
CA ILE A 281 7.65 7.77 20.43
C ILE A 281 6.70 6.61 20.72
N GLU A 282 6.24 6.54 21.96
CA GLU A 282 5.15 5.66 22.35
C GLU A 282 3.86 6.08 21.65
N ILE A 283 3.12 5.10 21.14
CA ILE A 283 1.76 5.31 20.64
C ILE A 283 0.83 5.04 21.82
N LEU A 284 0.15 6.08 22.27
CA LEU A 284 -0.70 6.01 23.44
C LEU A 284 -2.03 5.37 23.08
N ASP A 285 -2.38 4.28 23.75
CA ASP A 285 -3.68 3.62 23.60
C ASP A 285 -4.84 4.58 23.92
N SER A 286 -4.64 5.52 24.85
CA SER A 286 -5.64 6.55 25.18
C SER A 286 -5.94 7.51 24.02
N LEU A 287 -5.02 7.68 23.08
CA LEU A 287 -5.21 8.49 21.87
C LEU A 287 -5.60 7.64 20.66
N ARG A 288 -5.15 6.38 20.60
CA ARG A 288 -5.48 5.41 19.55
C ARG A 288 -5.78 4.03 20.16
N PRO A 289 -7.02 3.82 20.65
CA PRO A 289 -7.38 2.56 21.29
C PRO A 289 -7.19 1.36 20.37
N GLY A 290 -6.51 0.31 20.86
CA GLY A 290 -6.16 -0.89 20.09
C GLY A 290 -4.85 -0.76 19.29
N TYR A 291 -4.27 0.44 19.23
CA TYR A 291 -3.00 0.74 18.56
C TYR A 291 -1.92 1.19 19.57
N GLY A 292 -2.12 0.96 20.86
CA GLY A 292 -1.09 1.21 21.86
C GLY A 292 0.17 0.39 21.59
N ARG A 293 1.34 1.03 21.53
CA ARG A 293 2.63 0.33 21.46
C ARG A 293 3.78 1.13 22.08
N PRO A 294 4.80 0.47 22.65
CA PRO A 294 6.04 1.13 23.07
C PRO A 294 6.72 1.89 21.92
N ALA A 295 7.61 2.81 22.30
CA ALA A 295 8.42 3.56 21.35
C ALA A 295 9.39 2.63 20.59
N GLY A 296 9.22 2.55 19.27
CA GLY A 296 10.18 1.87 18.39
C GLY A 296 11.38 2.74 18.06
N HIS A 297 12.53 2.12 17.84
CA HIS A 297 13.76 2.78 17.39
C HIS A 297 14.15 3.99 18.24
N ALA A 298 13.99 3.85 19.57
CA ALA A 298 14.26 4.89 20.55
C ALA A 298 15.59 4.70 21.30
N GLY A 299 16.50 3.85 20.80
CA GLY A 299 17.79 3.54 21.43
C GLY A 299 17.70 2.61 22.64
N THR A 300 16.61 1.85 22.75
CA THR A 300 16.41 0.83 23.80
C THR A 300 16.50 -0.56 23.16
N ALA A 301 17.28 -1.46 23.76
CA ALA A 301 17.41 -2.83 23.25
C ALA A 301 16.03 -3.52 23.17
N PRO A 302 15.77 -4.34 22.12
CA PRO A 302 16.72 -4.85 21.13
C PRO A 302 17.09 -3.87 19.99
N ASN A 303 16.43 -2.71 19.88
CA ASN A 303 16.73 -1.78 18.79
C ASN A 303 18.19 -1.30 18.81
N GLN A 304 18.80 -1.26 17.62
CA GLN A 304 20.15 -0.73 17.41
C GLN A 304 20.13 0.66 16.74
N GLY A 305 19.03 1.40 16.89
CA GLY A 305 18.81 2.76 16.38
C GLY A 305 17.63 3.44 17.09
N ASP A 306 17.28 4.69 16.82
CA ASP A 306 17.85 5.60 15.81
C ASP A 306 18.61 6.79 16.45
N VAL A 307 19.05 6.66 17.70
CA VAL A 307 19.69 7.75 18.46
C VAL A 307 21.17 8.00 18.11
N SER A 308 21.84 7.02 17.49
CA SER A 308 23.20 7.12 16.98
C SER A 308 23.40 6.09 15.86
N VAL A 309 22.79 6.34 14.71
CA VAL A 309 22.80 5.45 13.55
C VAL A 309 24.09 5.62 12.76
N PRO A 310 24.92 4.58 12.57
CA PRO A 310 26.09 4.66 11.70
C PRO A 310 25.68 4.72 10.22
N CYS A 311 26.56 5.23 9.38
CA CYS A 311 26.44 5.00 7.94
C CYS A 311 26.68 3.53 7.58
N GLN A 312 26.08 3.10 6.46
CA GLN A 312 26.50 1.87 5.79
C GLN A 312 28.02 1.84 5.61
N PRO A 313 28.65 0.65 5.67
CA PRO A 313 30.08 0.51 5.45
C PRO A 313 30.55 1.19 4.16
N GLY A 314 31.53 2.08 4.26
CA GLY A 314 32.11 2.80 3.13
C GLY A 314 31.38 4.08 2.69
N VAL A 315 30.23 4.40 3.31
CA VAL A 315 29.46 5.61 2.97
C VAL A 315 29.96 6.84 3.73
N CYS A 316 30.14 6.73 5.05
CA CYS A 316 30.68 7.81 5.89
C CYS A 316 31.29 7.28 7.20
N ASP A 317 31.97 8.16 7.95
CA ASP A 317 32.68 7.85 9.20
C ASP A 317 32.03 8.42 10.47
N TYR A 318 30.75 8.79 10.40
CA TYR A 318 30.00 9.38 11.51
C TYR A 318 28.68 8.65 11.75
N SER A 319 28.05 8.97 12.87
CA SER A 319 26.66 8.59 13.18
C SER A 319 25.79 9.82 13.34
N LEU A 320 24.47 9.65 13.13
CA LEU A 320 23.48 10.69 13.36
C LEU A 320 22.41 10.21 14.35
N ASN A 321 21.89 11.15 15.14
CA ASN A 321 20.60 10.96 15.80
C ASN A 321 19.50 11.33 14.81
N VAL A 322 18.80 10.33 14.32
CA VAL A 322 17.70 10.48 13.37
C VAL A 322 16.40 9.90 13.93
N LYS A 323 16.28 9.84 15.27
CA LYS A 323 15.06 9.45 15.97
C LYS A 323 13.90 10.39 15.61
N GLY A 324 12.69 9.84 15.48
CA GLY A 324 11.50 10.56 15.02
C GLY A 324 11.15 10.19 13.58
N GLY A 325 10.28 11.00 12.97
CA GLY A 325 9.71 10.74 11.65
C GLY A 325 8.68 9.61 11.66
N TRP A 326 8.18 9.26 10.48
CA TRP A 326 7.24 8.17 10.27
C TRP A 326 7.94 6.92 9.73
N TYR A 327 7.46 5.76 10.15
CA TYR A 327 7.67 4.52 9.41
C TYR A 327 6.91 4.62 8.08
N ASP A 328 7.63 4.37 7.00
CA ASP A 328 7.21 4.72 5.64
C ASP A 328 6.00 3.94 5.15
N ALA A 329 5.98 2.64 5.47
CA ALA A 329 4.93 1.75 5.03
C ALA A 329 4.70 0.65 6.09
N GLY A 330 4.67 -0.59 5.62
CA GLY A 330 4.54 -1.76 6.48
C GLY A 330 5.84 -2.18 7.16
N ASP A 331 6.99 -1.64 6.75
CA ASP A 331 8.31 -1.81 7.37
C ASP A 331 8.65 -0.68 8.34
N HIS A 332 9.83 -0.78 8.97
CA HIS A 332 10.31 0.23 9.92
C HIS A 332 11.32 1.20 9.31
N GLY A 333 11.53 1.20 7.99
CA GLY A 333 12.37 2.16 7.30
C GLY A 333 11.75 3.57 7.26
N LYS A 334 12.62 4.57 7.07
CA LYS A 334 12.25 5.99 6.94
C LYS A 334 13.04 6.62 5.81
N TYR A 335 12.37 7.33 4.90
CA TYR A 335 12.93 7.70 3.60
C TYR A 335 12.68 9.18 3.33
N VAL A 336 13.74 9.93 2.99
CA VAL A 336 13.63 11.37 2.78
C VAL A 336 12.83 11.71 1.52
N VAL A 337 12.91 10.87 0.48
CA VAL A 337 12.19 11.09 -0.78
C VAL A 337 10.69 10.88 -0.60
N ASN A 338 10.25 9.72 -0.11
CA ASN A 338 8.81 9.46 0.08
C ASN A 338 8.24 10.25 1.27
N GLY A 339 9.00 10.44 2.35
CA GLY A 339 8.65 11.37 3.43
C GLY A 339 8.51 12.81 2.96
N GLY A 340 9.32 13.22 1.97
CA GLY A 340 9.29 14.56 1.36
C GLY A 340 7.96 14.91 0.71
N ILE A 341 7.48 14.08 -0.23
CA ILE A 341 6.15 14.29 -0.83
C ILE A 341 5.03 14.19 0.22
N SER A 342 5.15 13.27 1.18
CA SER A 342 4.12 13.05 2.21
C SER A 342 3.96 14.27 3.13
N VAL A 343 5.06 14.80 3.67
CA VAL A 343 5.01 15.98 4.54
C VAL A 343 4.62 17.24 3.75
N TYR A 344 5.04 17.35 2.49
CA TYR A 344 4.58 18.40 1.59
C TYR A 344 3.06 18.37 1.42
N GLN A 345 2.46 17.20 1.19
CA GLN A 345 1.01 17.11 0.99
C GLN A 345 0.22 17.49 2.24
N LEU A 346 0.70 17.17 3.44
CA LEU A 346 0.07 17.65 4.69
C LEU A 346 0.14 19.17 4.80
N MET A 347 1.32 19.73 4.55
CA MET A 347 1.55 21.18 4.58
C MET A 347 0.75 21.93 3.50
N ALA A 348 0.69 21.41 2.27
CA ALA A 348 -0.07 21.96 1.16
C ALA A 348 -1.57 21.88 1.40
N THR A 349 -2.05 20.81 2.04
CA THR A 349 -3.46 20.68 2.43
C THR A 349 -3.84 21.76 3.45
N TYR A 350 -2.99 22.00 4.45
CA TYR A 350 -3.16 23.12 5.38
C TYR A 350 -3.09 24.48 4.67
N GLU A 351 -2.10 24.68 3.80
CA GLU A 351 -1.89 25.95 3.08
C GLU A 351 -3.06 26.29 2.16
N ARG A 352 -3.70 25.27 1.58
CA ARG A 352 -4.89 25.39 0.73
C ARG A 352 -6.13 25.89 1.49
N ASP A 353 -6.37 25.42 2.71
CA ASP A 353 -7.52 25.85 3.54
C ASP A 353 -7.18 25.88 5.04
N GLN A 354 -6.49 26.94 5.45
CA GLN A 354 -6.04 27.09 6.85
C GLN A 354 -7.19 27.11 7.86
N ALA A 355 -8.40 27.50 7.45
CA ALA A 355 -9.55 27.60 8.34
C ALA A 355 -10.18 26.23 8.67
N ALA A 356 -9.97 25.25 7.80
CA ALA A 356 -10.44 23.87 7.99
C ALA A 356 -9.64 23.11 9.05
N PHE A 357 -8.42 23.54 9.34
CA PHE A 357 -7.50 22.84 10.25
C PHE A 357 -7.27 23.63 11.52
N LYS A 358 -7.46 22.97 12.67
CA LYS A 358 -7.41 23.62 13.98
C LYS A 358 -6.60 22.79 14.97
N ASP A 359 -6.17 23.45 16.03
CA ASP A 359 -5.62 22.81 17.21
C ASP A 359 -6.67 21.89 17.85
N GLY A 360 -6.25 20.70 18.29
CA GLY A 360 -7.08 19.69 18.96
C GLY A 360 -7.95 18.82 18.05
N GLN A 361 -7.80 18.91 16.73
CA GLN A 361 -8.62 18.17 15.76
C GLN A 361 -8.27 16.68 15.65
N LEU A 362 -7.01 16.30 15.88
CA LEU A 362 -6.49 14.96 15.60
C LEU A 362 -6.27 14.11 16.86
N ALA A 363 -6.42 14.69 18.05
CA ALA A 363 -6.15 14.04 19.33
C ALA A 363 -4.78 13.35 19.31
N ILE A 364 -3.73 14.16 19.15
CA ILE A 364 -2.32 13.77 19.16
C ILE A 364 -1.66 14.36 20.42
N PRO A 365 -0.45 13.92 20.81
CA PRO A 365 0.21 14.43 22.02
C PRO A 365 0.37 15.95 22.04
N GLU A 366 0.48 16.57 20.87
CA GLU A 366 0.65 18.01 20.70
C GLU A 366 -0.67 18.81 20.75
N SER A 367 -1.83 18.15 20.71
CA SER A 367 -3.14 18.81 20.76
C SER A 367 -3.29 19.69 21.99
N GLY A 368 -3.68 20.96 21.78
CA GLY A 368 -3.82 22.01 22.79
C GLY A 368 -2.62 22.94 22.92
N ASN A 369 -1.64 22.85 22.01
CA ASN A 369 -0.43 23.68 22.04
C ASN A 369 -0.56 25.04 21.31
N GLY A 370 -1.72 25.33 20.71
CA GLY A 370 -2.00 26.54 19.94
C GLY A 370 -1.60 26.51 18.47
N ARG A 371 -1.11 25.39 17.94
CA ARG A 371 -0.81 25.14 16.51
C ARG A 371 -1.84 24.15 15.93
N PRO A 372 -2.23 24.28 14.65
CA PRO A 372 -3.07 23.28 14.01
C PRO A 372 -2.44 21.89 14.04
N ASP A 373 -3.19 20.87 14.48
CA ASP A 373 -2.66 19.52 14.68
C ASP A 373 -2.02 18.91 13.41
N ILE A 374 -2.53 19.26 12.22
CA ILE A 374 -1.92 18.84 10.94
C ILE A 374 -0.48 19.35 10.78
N LEU A 375 -0.17 20.54 11.30
CA LEU A 375 1.19 21.08 11.33
C LEU A 375 2.00 20.44 12.45
N ASP A 376 1.41 20.05 13.59
CA ASP A 376 2.17 19.26 14.57
C ASP A 376 2.57 17.89 14.01
N GLU A 377 1.66 17.23 13.28
CA GLU A 377 1.97 15.98 12.61
C GLU A 377 3.03 16.18 11.51
N ALA A 378 2.88 17.20 10.64
CA ALA A 378 3.89 17.50 9.62
C ALA A 378 5.26 17.87 10.22
N ARG A 379 5.29 18.53 11.38
CA ARG A 379 6.53 18.86 12.09
C ARG A 379 7.28 17.60 12.49
N TRP A 380 6.57 16.53 12.87
CA TRP A 380 7.18 15.27 13.29
C TRP A 380 8.10 14.70 12.20
N GLU A 381 7.64 14.68 10.96
CA GLU A 381 8.44 14.26 9.82
C GLU A 381 9.48 15.30 9.42
N GLN A 382 9.15 16.59 9.45
CA GLN A 382 10.09 17.64 9.09
C GLN A 382 11.33 17.68 10.00
N GLU A 383 11.18 17.41 11.31
CA GLU A 383 12.31 17.24 12.23
C GLU A 383 13.21 16.06 11.82
N PHE A 384 12.62 14.95 11.36
CA PHE A 384 13.39 13.83 10.81
C PHE A 384 14.12 14.22 9.52
N LEU A 385 13.46 14.87 8.55
CA LEU A 385 14.13 15.31 7.32
C LEU A 385 15.30 16.26 7.61
N LEU A 386 15.16 17.18 8.56
CA LEU A 386 16.25 18.05 9.01
C LEU A 386 17.42 17.26 9.63
N SER A 387 17.13 16.21 10.40
CA SER A 387 18.15 15.36 11.03
C SER A 387 18.96 14.54 10.02
N MET A 388 18.41 14.30 8.82
CA MET A 388 19.07 13.56 7.74
C MET A 388 20.07 14.40 6.95
N GLN A 389 20.18 15.71 7.22
CA GLN A 389 21.14 16.58 6.55
C GLN A 389 22.58 16.32 7.02
N VAL A 390 23.48 16.08 6.07
CA VAL A 390 24.90 15.86 6.33
C VAL A 390 25.51 17.07 7.07
N PRO A 391 26.16 16.86 8.23
CA PRO A 391 26.69 17.93 9.07
C PRO A 391 27.76 18.79 8.39
N ASP A 392 27.95 20.00 8.92
CA ASP A 392 29.06 20.87 8.51
C ASP A 392 30.42 20.18 8.77
N GLY A 393 31.39 20.44 7.89
CA GLY A 393 32.74 19.87 7.99
C GLY A 393 32.85 18.39 7.56
N LYS A 394 31.74 17.73 7.22
CA LYS A 394 31.74 16.37 6.64
C LYS A 394 31.72 16.42 5.10
N PRO A 395 32.21 15.37 4.42
CA PRO A 395 32.03 15.22 2.98
C PRO A 395 30.55 15.31 2.61
N LEU A 396 30.20 16.05 1.56
CA LEU A 396 28.81 16.29 1.14
C LEU A 396 27.95 17.10 2.13
N ALA A 397 28.56 17.90 3.01
CA ALA A 397 27.85 18.81 3.91
C ALA A 397 26.70 19.56 3.22
N GLY A 398 25.49 19.44 3.79
CA GLY A 398 24.27 20.03 3.26
C GLY A 398 23.41 19.11 2.38
N MET A 399 23.97 18.06 1.80
CA MET A 399 23.18 16.97 1.20
C MET A 399 22.35 16.28 2.28
N ALA A 400 21.29 15.56 1.91
CA ALA A 400 20.52 14.72 2.82
C ALA A 400 20.78 13.24 2.52
N HIS A 401 20.98 12.43 3.57
CA HIS A 401 20.94 10.97 3.48
C HIS A 401 19.64 10.53 2.85
N HIS A 402 19.70 9.57 1.92
CA HIS A 402 18.50 9.18 1.16
C HIS A 402 17.43 8.53 2.03
N LYS A 403 17.88 7.68 2.97
CA LYS A 403 17.03 6.84 3.81
C LYS A 403 17.80 6.28 5.01
N ILE A 404 17.05 5.75 5.96
CA ILE A 404 17.55 4.99 7.11
C ILE A 404 16.63 3.79 7.34
N HIS A 405 17.19 2.59 7.33
CA HIS A 405 16.44 1.38 7.62
C HIS A 405 17.35 0.27 8.17
N ASP A 406 16.76 -0.92 8.34
CA ASP A 406 17.43 -2.11 8.82
C ASP A 406 18.48 -2.59 7.81
N GLN A 407 19.55 -3.22 8.29
CA GLN A 407 20.53 -3.88 7.44
C GLN A 407 19.90 -5.03 6.61
N ASN A 408 18.85 -5.68 7.13
CA ASN A 408 18.12 -6.75 6.45
C ASN A 408 16.61 -6.66 6.70
N TRP A 409 15.81 -7.20 5.77
CA TRP A 409 14.36 -7.23 5.92
C TRP A 409 13.94 -8.09 7.11
N THR A 410 13.03 -7.59 7.92
CA THR A 410 12.41 -8.32 9.02
C THR A 410 11.11 -9.01 8.59
N GLY A 411 10.78 -10.11 9.27
CA GLY A 411 9.55 -10.88 9.04
C GLY A 411 8.30 -10.26 9.66
N LEU A 412 7.14 -10.86 9.38
CA LEU A 412 5.83 -10.49 9.93
C LEU A 412 5.35 -11.55 10.94
N PRO A 413 4.66 -11.16 12.04
CA PRO A 413 4.54 -9.80 12.56
C PRO A 413 5.78 -9.38 13.38
N LEU A 414 6.03 -8.07 13.52
CA LEU A 414 7.12 -7.55 14.35
C LEU A 414 6.82 -6.12 14.83
N LEU A 415 6.59 -5.90 16.13
CA LEU A 415 6.43 -4.53 16.62
C LEU A 415 7.75 -3.73 16.54
N PRO A 416 7.70 -2.42 16.25
CA PRO A 416 8.90 -1.59 16.08
C PRO A 416 9.92 -1.62 17.22
N HIS A 417 9.47 -1.76 18.47
CA HIS A 417 10.34 -1.81 19.64
C HIS A 417 11.05 -3.15 19.82
N LEU A 418 10.62 -4.19 19.10
CA LEU A 418 11.20 -5.53 19.13
C LEU A 418 12.21 -5.77 18.00
N ASP A 419 12.36 -4.80 17.10
CA ASP A 419 13.27 -4.91 15.96
C ASP A 419 14.73 -5.00 16.41
N PRO A 420 15.44 -6.13 16.15
CA PRO A 420 16.81 -6.32 16.58
C PRO A 420 17.84 -5.86 15.54
N GLN A 421 17.44 -5.44 14.33
CA GLN A 421 18.37 -5.17 13.24
C GLN A 421 19.25 -3.94 13.52
N LEU A 422 20.47 -4.00 13.00
CA LEU A 422 21.30 -2.79 12.87
C LEU A 422 20.59 -1.82 11.94
N ARG A 423 20.52 -0.55 12.34
CA ARG A 423 20.00 0.53 11.53
C ARG A 423 21.16 1.27 10.87
N GLU A 424 21.03 1.58 9.58
CA GLU A 424 22.11 2.20 8.82
C GLU A 424 21.62 3.43 8.04
N LEU A 425 22.43 4.49 8.02
CA LEU A 425 22.24 5.63 7.11
C LEU A 425 22.75 5.27 5.73
N HIS A 426 21.90 5.42 4.73
CA HIS A 426 22.24 5.16 3.34
C HIS A 426 22.86 6.40 2.68
N PRO A 427 23.59 6.25 1.56
CA PRO A 427 24.24 7.37 0.88
C PRO A 427 23.31 8.57 0.65
N PRO A 428 23.82 9.82 0.76
CA PRO A 428 23.06 10.99 0.33
C PRO A 428 22.73 10.97 -1.16
N SER A 429 21.51 11.36 -1.51
CA SER A 429 21.08 11.53 -2.90
C SER A 429 20.65 12.97 -3.19
N THR A 430 20.75 13.37 -4.46
CA THR A 430 20.31 14.69 -4.92
C THR A 430 18.81 14.85 -4.75
N ALA A 431 18.01 13.81 -5.08
CA ALA A 431 16.57 13.79 -4.89
C ALA A 431 16.17 14.06 -3.43
N ALA A 432 16.78 13.33 -2.48
CA ALA A 432 16.54 13.50 -1.04
C ALA A 432 16.92 14.91 -0.57
N THR A 433 18.05 15.42 -1.06
CA THR A 433 18.52 16.77 -0.74
C THR A 433 17.54 17.84 -1.22
N LEU A 434 16.97 17.67 -2.41
CA LEU A 434 16.02 18.62 -2.98
C LEU A 434 14.63 18.49 -2.35
N ASN A 435 14.20 17.28 -1.97
CA ASN A 435 13.01 17.06 -1.13
C ASN A 435 13.12 17.81 0.20
N LEU A 436 14.27 17.71 0.88
CA LEU A 436 14.56 18.50 2.08
C LEU A 436 14.53 20.00 1.79
N ALA A 437 15.10 20.45 0.67
CA ALA A 437 15.10 21.86 0.30
C ALA A 437 13.68 22.41 0.10
N ALA A 438 12.84 21.67 -0.63
CA ALA A 438 11.46 22.06 -0.94
C ALA A 438 10.60 22.10 0.32
N THR A 439 10.56 21.00 1.08
CA THR A 439 9.74 20.87 2.30
C THR A 439 10.19 21.83 3.40
N ALA A 440 11.49 22.04 3.58
CA ALA A 440 11.99 23.02 4.56
C ALA A 440 11.69 24.46 4.14
N ALA A 441 11.66 24.79 2.85
CA ALA A 441 11.20 26.11 2.40
C ALA A 441 9.69 26.31 2.71
N GLN A 442 8.86 25.31 2.42
CA GLN A 442 7.44 25.33 2.79
C GLN A 442 7.21 25.42 4.30
N ALA A 443 7.92 24.62 5.10
CA ALA A 443 7.87 24.72 6.55
C ALA A 443 8.29 26.11 7.05
N ALA A 444 9.30 26.73 6.44
CA ALA A 444 9.72 28.07 6.85
C ALA A 444 8.61 29.13 6.76
N ARG A 445 7.78 29.10 5.69
CA ARG A 445 6.66 30.05 5.57
C ARG A 445 5.46 29.67 6.43
N LEU A 446 5.14 28.38 6.57
CA LEU A 446 3.94 27.94 7.27
C LEU A 446 4.06 27.97 8.79
N TYR A 447 5.26 27.80 9.33
CA TYR A 447 5.50 27.82 10.77
C TYR A 447 5.88 29.19 11.31
N ALA A 448 6.20 30.18 10.46
CA ALA A 448 6.51 31.54 10.89
C ALA A 448 5.51 32.15 11.91
N PRO A 449 4.17 31.98 11.78
CA PRO A 449 3.22 32.51 12.77
C PRO A 449 3.15 31.71 14.08
N TYR A 450 3.69 30.49 14.13
CA TYR A 450 3.56 29.57 15.28
C TYR A 450 4.88 29.31 16.01
N ASP A 451 6.00 29.28 15.29
CA ASP A 451 7.33 28.96 15.79
C ASP A 451 8.41 29.57 14.86
N ALA A 452 8.81 30.80 15.17
CA ALA A 452 9.76 31.56 14.36
C ALA A 452 11.17 30.95 14.33
N GLU A 453 11.58 30.26 15.41
CA GLU A 453 12.89 29.60 15.47
C GLU A 453 12.91 28.37 14.56
N PHE A 454 11.86 27.53 14.63
CA PHE A 454 11.70 26.39 13.75
C PHE A 454 11.65 26.84 12.28
N ALA A 455 10.90 27.90 11.98
CA ALA A 455 10.83 28.48 10.64
C ALA A 455 12.21 28.92 10.12
N ALA A 456 12.98 29.65 10.94
CA ALA A 456 14.32 30.11 10.57
C ALA A 456 15.31 28.95 10.36
N ARG A 457 15.24 27.91 11.20
CA ARG A 457 16.07 26.70 11.06
C ARG A 457 15.77 25.97 9.76
N ASN A 458 14.49 25.83 9.40
CA ASN A 458 14.08 25.24 8.14
C ASN A 458 14.57 26.05 6.94
N LEU A 459 14.41 27.38 6.93
CA LEU A 459 14.90 28.21 5.82
C LEU A 459 16.42 28.10 5.64
N LYS A 460 17.17 28.03 6.74
CA LYS A 460 18.63 27.82 6.71
C LYS A 460 18.98 26.46 6.11
N ALA A 461 18.31 25.40 6.54
CA ALA A 461 18.50 24.05 6.03
C ALA A 461 18.16 23.96 4.53
N ALA A 462 17.06 24.60 4.10
CA ALA A 462 16.60 24.63 2.71
C ALA A 462 17.65 25.23 1.76
N ARG A 463 18.21 26.39 2.12
CA ARG A 463 19.26 27.05 1.33
C ARG A 463 20.54 26.24 1.28
N LYS A 464 20.92 25.61 2.39
CA LYS A 464 22.10 24.75 2.49
C LYS A 464 21.93 23.52 1.59
N ALA A 465 20.76 22.88 1.63
CA ALA A 465 20.42 21.74 0.79
C ALA A 465 20.44 22.11 -0.70
N TRP A 466 19.80 23.22 -1.07
CA TRP A 466 19.86 23.74 -2.44
C TRP A 466 21.30 23.95 -2.95
N ALA A 467 22.13 24.62 -2.16
CA ALA A 467 23.53 24.86 -2.53
C ALA A 467 24.31 23.55 -2.68
N ALA A 468 24.09 22.58 -1.79
CA ALA A 468 24.74 21.27 -1.84
C ALA A 468 24.28 20.43 -3.05
N ALA A 469 22.99 20.46 -3.38
CA ALA A 469 22.42 19.79 -4.54
C ALA A 469 22.99 20.36 -5.86
N LYS A 470 23.10 21.69 -6.00
CA LYS A 470 23.74 22.29 -7.18
C LYS A 470 25.21 21.89 -7.33
N ALA A 471 25.92 21.68 -6.22
CA ALA A 471 27.30 21.18 -6.24
C ALA A 471 27.39 19.67 -6.54
N ASN A 472 26.31 18.92 -6.36
CA ASN A 472 26.22 17.48 -6.55
C ASN A 472 24.93 17.11 -7.31
N PRO A 473 24.76 17.52 -8.58
CA PRO A 473 23.46 17.50 -9.25
C PRO A 473 23.03 16.11 -9.75
N ALA A 474 23.90 15.10 -9.72
CA ALA A 474 23.66 13.78 -10.30
C ALA A 474 24.09 12.65 -9.35
N LYS A 475 23.78 12.77 -8.05
CA LYS A 475 23.95 11.70 -7.07
C LYS A 475 22.63 10.96 -6.89
N TYR A 476 22.43 9.94 -7.69
CA TYR A 476 21.23 9.11 -7.66
C TYR A 476 21.33 8.01 -6.60
N ALA A 477 20.19 7.63 -6.03
CA ALA A 477 20.12 6.45 -5.17
C ALA A 477 20.26 5.19 -6.03
N ASP A 478 21.03 4.20 -5.56
CA ASP A 478 21.28 2.97 -6.30
C ASP A 478 20.00 2.10 -6.32
N PRO A 479 19.47 1.73 -7.50
CA PRO A 479 18.31 0.84 -7.57
C PRO A 479 18.53 -0.53 -6.92
N ASN A 480 19.78 -0.95 -6.72
CA ASN A 480 20.14 -2.24 -6.10
C ASN A 480 20.30 -2.15 -4.57
N ASP A 481 20.26 -0.95 -3.99
CA ASP A 481 20.28 -0.74 -2.54
C ASP A 481 18.88 -0.97 -1.95
N GLY A 482 18.39 -2.20 -2.06
CA GLY A 482 17.03 -2.62 -1.67
C GLY A 482 16.95 -3.66 -0.56
N ILE A 483 18.07 -3.98 0.09
CA ILE A 483 18.12 -4.97 1.18
C ILE A 483 17.75 -4.26 2.48
N GLY A 484 16.71 -4.74 3.17
CA GLY A 484 16.25 -4.17 4.44
C GLY A 484 15.38 -2.93 4.34
N GLY A 485 15.16 -2.43 3.13
CA GLY A 485 14.27 -1.29 2.88
C GLY A 485 14.12 -0.99 1.39
N GLY A 486 13.06 -0.28 1.02
CA GLY A 486 12.82 0.15 -0.37
C GLY A 486 13.96 1.00 -0.94
N SER A 487 14.25 0.89 -2.23
CA SER A 487 15.33 1.65 -2.85
C SER A 487 14.97 3.11 -3.10
N TYR A 488 13.70 3.41 -3.41
CA TYR A 488 13.22 4.74 -3.83
C TYR A 488 14.16 5.44 -4.83
N SER A 489 14.75 4.64 -5.74
CA SER A 489 15.73 5.11 -6.70
C SER A 489 15.05 5.94 -7.78
N ASP A 490 15.65 7.08 -8.05
CA ASP A 490 15.28 7.98 -9.13
C ASP A 490 16.55 8.41 -9.88
N GLY A 491 16.49 8.32 -11.21
CA GLY A 491 17.58 8.61 -12.14
C GLY A 491 17.47 9.96 -12.83
N ASP A 492 16.41 10.74 -12.57
CA ASP A 492 16.20 12.09 -13.10
C ASP A 492 15.68 13.01 -11.99
N VAL A 493 16.56 13.89 -11.49
CA VAL A 493 16.22 14.82 -10.40
C VAL A 493 15.86 16.23 -10.88
N SER A 494 15.61 16.38 -12.19
CA SER A 494 15.38 17.69 -12.80
C SER A 494 14.07 18.34 -12.32
N ASP A 495 13.08 17.51 -11.98
CA ASP A 495 11.80 17.90 -11.42
C ASP A 495 11.89 18.26 -9.93
N GLU A 496 12.68 17.55 -9.11
CA GLU A 496 12.95 17.97 -7.72
C GLU A 496 13.69 19.31 -7.70
N PHE A 497 14.58 19.56 -8.66
CA PHE A 497 15.23 20.86 -8.79
C PHE A 497 14.21 21.96 -9.08
N TYR A 498 13.24 21.69 -9.96
CA TYR A 498 12.15 22.61 -10.25
C TYR A 498 11.27 22.86 -9.02
N TRP A 499 10.87 21.80 -8.32
CA TRP A 499 10.04 21.89 -7.13
C TRP A 499 10.74 22.64 -5.99
N ALA A 500 11.98 22.29 -5.65
CA ALA A 500 12.75 22.99 -4.61
C ALA A 500 12.95 24.47 -4.94
N ALA A 501 13.24 24.80 -6.20
CA ALA A 501 13.35 26.19 -6.64
C ALA A 501 12.00 26.93 -6.54
N ALA A 502 10.88 26.27 -6.86
CA ALA A 502 9.55 26.84 -6.69
C ALA A 502 9.27 27.18 -5.22
N GLU A 503 9.48 26.24 -4.30
CA GLU A 503 9.23 26.45 -2.87
C GLU A 503 10.14 27.53 -2.26
N LEU A 504 11.43 27.52 -2.61
CA LEU A 504 12.37 28.55 -2.19
C LEU A 504 12.00 29.92 -2.76
N PHE A 505 11.55 30.00 -4.02
CA PHE A 505 11.09 31.24 -4.62
C PHE A 505 9.82 31.77 -3.94
N ILE A 506 8.81 30.92 -3.72
CA ILE A 506 7.56 31.29 -3.05
C ILE A 506 7.86 31.84 -1.64
N THR A 507 8.77 31.18 -0.93
CA THR A 507 9.11 31.52 0.46
C THR A 507 9.96 32.78 0.58
N THR A 508 10.87 33.03 -0.37
CA THR A 508 11.91 34.08 -0.23
C THR A 508 11.80 35.24 -1.21
N GLY A 509 11.13 35.04 -2.35
CA GLY A 509 11.09 35.98 -3.47
C GLY A 509 12.43 36.19 -4.19
N GLU A 510 13.47 35.42 -3.87
CA GLU A 510 14.81 35.68 -4.38
C GLU A 510 14.97 35.41 -5.87
N LYS A 511 15.81 36.24 -6.51
CA LYS A 511 16.04 36.22 -7.95
C LYS A 511 16.61 34.88 -8.43
N GLU A 512 17.53 34.28 -7.66
CA GLU A 512 18.18 33.01 -8.02
C GLU A 512 17.16 31.90 -8.29
N PHE A 513 16.25 31.67 -7.35
CA PHE A 513 15.24 30.61 -7.46
C PHE A 513 14.22 30.94 -8.55
N LYS A 514 13.82 32.21 -8.67
CA LYS A 514 12.95 32.66 -9.76
C LYS A 514 13.56 32.39 -11.13
N ASP A 515 14.83 32.75 -11.33
CA ASP A 515 15.51 32.55 -12.60
C ASP A 515 15.64 31.06 -12.91
N PHE A 516 15.91 30.22 -11.91
CA PHE A 516 15.96 28.77 -12.07
C PHE A 516 14.61 28.20 -12.50
N VAL A 517 13.52 28.57 -11.81
CA VAL A 517 12.15 28.21 -12.19
C VAL A 517 11.89 28.59 -13.64
N LEU A 518 12.15 29.84 -14.03
CA LEU A 518 11.89 30.33 -15.39
C LEU A 518 12.72 29.62 -16.47
N ALA A 519 13.93 29.18 -16.14
CA ALA A 519 14.84 28.49 -17.05
C ALA A 519 14.60 26.96 -17.12
N SER A 520 13.88 26.39 -16.16
CA SER A 520 13.65 24.95 -16.09
C SER A 520 12.77 24.47 -17.25
N PRO A 521 13.10 23.35 -17.92
CA PRO A 521 12.24 22.76 -18.94
C PRO A 521 10.85 22.40 -18.38
N HIS A 522 10.79 22.02 -17.10
CA HIS A 522 9.53 21.70 -16.40
C HIS A 522 8.63 22.91 -16.22
N HIS A 523 9.13 24.14 -16.39
CA HIS A 523 8.31 25.36 -16.28
C HIS A 523 7.45 25.62 -17.51
N THR A 524 7.87 25.18 -18.69
CA THR A 524 7.08 25.37 -19.93
C THR A 524 6.65 24.07 -20.58
N GLY A 525 7.32 22.96 -20.26
CA GLY A 525 6.98 21.63 -20.75
C GLY A 525 5.67 21.10 -20.19
N ASP A 526 5.17 20.05 -20.84
CA ASP A 526 4.06 19.25 -20.34
C ASP A 526 4.57 18.31 -19.24
N ILE A 527 4.12 18.58 -18.02
CA ILE A 527 4.44 17.77 -16.84
C ILE A 527 3.25 16.90 -16.41
N TRP A 528 2.12 16.98 -17.11
CA TRP A 528 0.88 16.29 -16.71
C TRP A 528 0.87 14.86 -17.25
N ARG A 529 1.70 14.00 -16.65
CA ARG A 529 1.84 12.58 -16.98
C ARG A 529 0.52 11.82 -16.86
N ASP A 530 0.35 10.76 -17.66
CA ASP A 530 -0.83 9.89 -17.61
C ASP A 530 -0.96 9.17 -16.25
N ARG A 531 0.18 8.90 -15.60
CA ARG A 531 0.27 8.32 -14.26
C ARG A 531 0.07 9.35 -13.14
N GLY A 532 0.13 10.65 -13.44
CA GLY A 532 0.15 11.69 -12.41
C GLY A 532 1.55 11.97 -11.85
N PHE A 533 1.57 12.58 -10.66
CA PHE A 533 2.77 12.82 -9.87
C PHE A 533 2.88 11.81 -8.73
N ASP A 534 4.12 11.55 -8.32
CA ASP A 534 4.49 10.56 -7.30
C ASP A 534 5.80 11.00 -6.61
N TRP A 535 6.34 10.14 -5.73
CA TRP A 535 7.53 10.44 -4.93
C TRP A 535 8.79 10.72 -5.76
N GLY A 536 8.86 10.27 -7.02
CA GLY A 536 9.99 10.51 -7.93
C GLY A 536 9.58 11.28 -9.18
N ASN A 537 8.44 11.98 -9.15
CA ASN A 537 7.94 12.84 -10.22
C ASN A 537 7.23 14.04 -9.60
N THR A 538 8.01 15.03 -9.19
CA THR A 538 7.64 16.09 -8.26
C THR A 538 7.42 17.46 -8.91
N ALA A 539 7.60 17.60 -10.22
CA ALA A 539 7.44 18.88 -10.93
C ALA A 539 6.04 19.49 -10.74
N GLN A 540 5.01 18.64 -10.69
CA GLN A 540 3.63 19.05 -10.51
C GLN A 540 3.41 19.69 -9.14
N LEU A 541 4.15 19.28 -8.09
CA LEU A 541 4.07 19.90 -6.76
C LEU A 541 4.42 21.39 -6.85
N GLY A 542 5.61 21.70 -7.38
CA GLY A 542 6.03 23.09 -7.59
C GLY A 542 5.11 23.87 -8.54
N ARG A 543 4.55 23.22 -9.56
CA ARG A 543 3.60 23.85 -10.49
C ARG A 543 2.30 24.26 -9.80
N LEU A 544 1.76 23.38 -8.95
CA LEU A 544 0.53 23.62 -8.21
C LEU A 544 0.73 24.80 -7.24
N ASP A 545 1.81 24.80 -6.45
CA ASP A 545 2.07 25.85 -5.47
C ASP A 545 2.39 27.20 -6.12
N LEU A 546 3.13 27.23 -7.25
CA LEU A 546 3.30 28.46 -8.04
C LEU A 546 1.96 29.03 -8.54
N ALA A 547 0.98 28.17 -8.84
CA ALA A 547 -0.34 28.57 -9.30
C ALA A 547 -1.21 29.12 -8.16
N THR A 548 -1.18 28.50 -6.99
CA THR A 548 -2.11 28.73 -5.86
C THR A 548 -1.56 29.70 -4.82
N VAL A 549 -0.32 29.52 -4.36
CA VAL A 549 0.28 30.32 -3.29
C VAL A 549 0.69 31.71 -3.82
N PRO A 550 0.34 32.83 -3.17
CA PRO A 550 0.75 34.17 -3.61
C PRO A 550 2.27 34.30 -3.77
N ASN A 551 2.72 34.70 -4.96
CA ASN A 551 4.13 34.89 -5.28
C ASN A 551 4.31 35.90 -6.44
N GLY A 552 5.56 36.33 -6.66
CA GLY A 552 5.94 37.34 -7.67
C GLY A 552 6.35 36.80 -9.04
N LEU A 553 5.90 35.59 -9.43
CA LEU A 553 6.26 35.00 -10.72
C LEU A 553 5.64 35.80 -11.88
N PRO A 554 6.43 36.26 -12.88
CA PRO A 554 5.94 37.15 -13.92
C PRO A 554 4.90 36.52 -14.87
N ASP A 555 4.98 35.20 -15.12
CA ASP A 555 4.09 34.47 -16.01
C ASP A 555 3.09 33.58 -15.26
N ARG A 556 2.74 33.94 -14.01
CA ARG A 556 1.85 33.13 -13.14
C ARG A 556 0.49 32.79 -13.78
N ALA A 557 -0.04 33.65 -14.66
CA ALA A 557 -1.27 33.37 -15.41
C ALA A 557 -1.12 32.15 -16.34
N ARG A 558 0.03 31.99 -17.01
CA ARG A 558 0.34 30.82 -17.84
C ARG A 558 0.51 29.56 -16.99
N VAL A 559 1.14 29.69 -15.82
CA VAL A 559 1.26 28.59 -14.85
C VAL A 559 -0.11 28.08 -14.42
N ARG A 560 -1.03 28.99 -14.05
CA ARG A 560 -2.42 28.64 -13.71
C ARG A 560 -3.13 27.98 -14.89
N GLN A 561 -2.96 28.49 -16.10
CA GLN A 561 -3.53 27.90 -17.31
C GLN A 561 -3.03 26.46 -17.53
N SER A 562 -1.74 26.21 -17.30
CA SER A 562 -1.18 24.85 -17.40
C SER A 562 -1.81 23.88 -16.39
N VAL A 563 -2.10 24.31 -15.16
CA VAL A 563 -2.85 23.48 -14.18
C VAL A 563 -4.24 23.13 -14.71
N LEU A 564 -4.92 24.06 -15.38
CA LEU A 564 -6.23 23.77 -16.00
C LEU A 564 -6.11 22.78 -17.15
N GLU A 565 -5.04 22.84 -17.94
CA GLU A 565 -4.78 21.87 -19.01
C GLU A 565 -4.57 20.46 -18.45
N GLY A 566 -3.78 20.31 -17.37
CA GLY A 566 -3.62 19.05 -16.65
C GLY A 566 -4.95 18.54 -16.08
N ALA A 567 -5.75 19.42 -15.48
CA ALA A 567 -7.07 19.06 -14.95
C ALA A 567 -8.04 18.63 -16.06
N GLU A 568 -8.06 19.30 -17.22
CA GLU A 568 -8.87 18.86 -18.36
C GLU A 568 -8.41 17.50 -18.90
N LYS A 569 -7.10 17.24 -18.94
CA LYS A 569 -6.55 15.93 -19.33
C LYS A 569 -7.08 14.82 -18.41
N TYR A 570 -6.93 14.98 -17.09
CA TYR A 570 -7.42 13.99 -16.12
C TYR A 570 -8.94 13.85 -16.11
N LEU A 571 -9.68 14.95 -16.32
CA LEU A 571 -11.14 14.92 -16.45
C LEU A 571 -11.59 14.16 -17.70
N ALA A 572 -10.88 14.31 -18.82
CA ALA A 572 -11.17 13.58 -20.04
C ALA A 572 -10.96 12.07 -19.86
N VAL A 573 -9.86 11.68 -19.20
CA VAL A 573 -9.60 10.27 -18.81
C VAL A 573 -10.75 9.74 -17.94
N GLN A 574 -11.12 10.48 -16.90
CA GLN A 574 -12.19 10.06 -15.98
C GLN A 574 -13.53 9.83 -16.69
N ARG A 575 -13.92 10.74 -17.58
CA ARG A 575 -15.18 10.63 -18.35
C ARG A 575 -15.19 9.41 -19.27
N ALA A 576 -14.04 9.11 -19.88
CA ALA A 576 -13.88 7.96 -20.77
C ALA A 576 -13.87 6.63 -19.99
N HIS A 577 -13.37 6.60 -18.76
CA HIS A 577 -13.25 5.38 -17.97
C HIS A 577 -14.60 4.89 -17.42
N PRO A 578 -15.01 3.63 -17.66
CA PRO A 578 -16.26 3.08 -17.14
C PRO A 578 -16.39 3.12 -15.60
N TYR A 579 -15.28 3.00 -14.87
CA TYR A 579 -15.24 3.08 -13.41
C TYR A 579 -15.03 4.51 -12.87
N GLY A 580 -14.84 5.51 -13.73
CA GLY A 580 -14.78 6.92 -13.32
C GLY A 580 -13.52 7.33 -12.56
N LEU A 581 -12.38 6.67 -12.82
CA LEU A 581 -11.08 7.06 -12.28
C LEU A 581 -10.29 7.97 -13.26
N PRO A 582 -9.62 9.02 -12.78
CA PRO A 582 -8.77 9.90 -13.59
C PRO A 582 -7.36 9.31 -13.82
N TYR A 583 -7.26 8.01 -14.08
CA TYR A 583 -5.99 7.27 -14.23
C TYR A 583 -6.23 6.10 -15.20
N ASN A 584 -5.43 6.02 -16.27
CA ASN A 584 -5.58 4.99 -17.30
C ASN A 584 -4.26 4.74 -18.08
N PRO A 585 -3.16 4.36 -17.40
CA PRO A 585 -1.97 3.87 -18.08
C PRO A 585 -2.21 2.48 -18.70
N PRO A 586 -1.28 1.98 -19.54
CA PRO A 586 -1.36 0.63 -20.10
C PRO A 586 -1.42 -0.48 -19.03
N ASP A 587 -0.66 -0.31 -17.95
CA ASP A 587 -0.60 -1.23 -16.81
C ASP A 587 -0.70 -0.42 -15.51
N PHE A 588 -1.38 -0.99 -14.50
CA PHE A 588 -1.52 -0.35 -13.19
C PHE A 588 -0.22 -0.45 -12.39
N ASP A 589 0.20 0.69 -11.87
CA ASP A 589 1.39 0.83 -11.02
C ASP A 589 1.19 0.22 -9.63
N TRP A 590 2.31 -0.20 -9.02
CA TRP A 590 2.38 -0.35 -7.57
C TRP A 590 1.95 0.96 -6.90
N GLY A 591 0.98 0.88 -5.98
CA GLY A 591 0.46 2.06 -5.30
C GLY A 591 -0.51 2.90 -6.14
N SER A 592 -1.01 2.44 -7.29
CA SER A 592 -1.91 3.18 -8.20
C SER A 592 -3.07 3.96 -7.55
N ASN A 593 -3.59 3.56 -6.39
CA ASN A 593 -4.55 4.36 -5.63
C ASN A 593 -4.02 5.75 -5.22
N ASN A 594 -2.73 5.88 -4.89
CA ASN A 594 -2.12 7.18 -4.61
C ASN A 594 -2.05 8.06 -5.88
N LEU A 595 -1.81 7.45 -7.04
CA LEU A 595 -1.75 8.13 -8.33
C LEU A 595 -3.12 8.68 -8.73
N VAL A 596 -4.17 7.88 -8.49
CA VAL A 596 -5.57 8.32 -8.61
C VAL A 596 -5.82 9.54 -7.71
N LEU A 597 -5.45 9.46 -6.42
CA LEU A 597 -5.63 10.57 -5.47
C LEU A 597 -4.84 11.82 -5.88
N ASN A 598 -3.60 11.67 -6.34
CA ASN A 598 -2.76 12.77 -6.80
C ASN A 598 -3.36 13.46 -8.03
N ASN A 599 -3.94 12.71 -8.98
CA ASN A 599 -4.67 13.29 -10.10
C ASN A 599 -5.93 14.05 -9.64
N LEU A 600 -6.61 13.56 -8.60
CA LEU A 600 -7.74 14.27 -7.99
C LEU A 600 -7.29 15.58 -7.30
N VAL A 601 -6.07 15.69 -6.77
CA VAL A 601 -5.52 16.95 -6.24
C VAL A 601 -5.37 18.00 -7.34
N VAL A 602 -4.95 17.61 -8.56
CA VAL A 602 -4.88 18.55 -9.70
C VAL A 602 -6.28 19.05 -10.08
N LEU A 603 -7.27 18.15 -10.12
CA LEU A 603 -8.67 18.52 -10.35
C LEU A 603 -9.21 19.46 -9.25
N ALA A 604 -8.94 19.16 -7.98
CA ALA A 604 -9.32 20.00 -6.85
C ALA A 604 -8.69 21.40 -6.96
N THR A 605 -7.42 21.47 -7.35
CA THR A 605 -6.72 22.75 -7.54
C THR A 605 -7.34 23.57 -8.69
N ALA A 606 -7.74 22.93 -9.79
CA ALA A 606 -8.44 23.61 -10.87
C ALA A 606 -9.82 24.15 -10.44
N TYR A 607 -10.51 23.47 -9.51
CA TYR A 607 -11.71 24.03 -8.87
C TYR A 607 -11.37 25.30 -8.08
N ASP A 608 -10.33 25.29 -7.25
CA ASP A 608 -9.96 26.46 -6.45
C ASP A 608 -9.57 27.66 -7.32
N LEU A 609 -8.92 27.41 -8.46
CA LEU A 609 -8.51 28.46 -9.40
C LEU A 609 -9.68 29.07 -10.19
N THR A 610 -10.80 28.35 -10.37
CA THR A 610 -11.83 28.72 -11.35
C THR A 610 -13.26 28.76 -10.83
N GLY A 611 -13.55 28.08 -9.72
CA GLY A 611 -14.91 27.82 -9.23
C GLY A 611 -15.76 26.90 -10.12
N GLN A 612 -15.19 26.28 -11.16
CA GLN A 612 -15.98 25.46 -12.09
C GLN A 612 -16.35 24.11 -11.48
N GLU A 613 -17.63 23.91 -11.18
CA GLU A 613 -18.16 22.72 -10.48
C GLU A 613 -17.80 21.38 -11.15
N LYS A 614 -17.51 21.35 -12.46
CA LYS A 614 -17.08 20.13 -13.17
C LYS A 614 -15.85 19.48 -12.52
N TYR A 615 -14.93 20.26 -11.97
CA TYR A 615 -13.73 19.72 -11.33
C TYR A 615 -14.03 19.17 -9.94
N ARG A 616 -14.85 19.86 -9.15
CA ARG A 616 -15.31 19.34 -7.85
C ARG A 616 -16.17 18.09 -8.00
N ALA A 617 -17.02 18.04 -9.04
CA ALA A 617 -17.77 16.85 -9.39
C ALA A 617 -16.84 15.69 -9.75
N ALA A 618 -15.77 15.94 -10.50
CA ALA A 618 -14.75 14.95 -10.83
C ALA A 618 -14.05 14.38 -9.59
N VAL A 619 -13.70 15.24 -8.62
CA VAL A 619 -13.13 14.80 -7.34
C VAL A 619 -14.08 13.86 -6.61
N ARG A 620 -15.37 14.21 -6.53
CA ARG A 620 -16.40 13.37 -5.89
C ARG A 620 -16.58 12.04 -6.60
N GLU A 621 -16.63 12.02 -7.93
CA GLU A 621 -16.75 10.79 -8.70
C GLU A 621 -15.50 9.90 -8.56
N GLY A 622 -14.31 10.50 -8.45
CA GLY A 622 -13.06 9.74 -8.25
C GLY A 622 -13.02 8.99 -6.91
N MET A 623 -13.66 9.54 -5.86
CA MET A 623 -13.80 8.84 -4.58
C MET A 623 -14.68 7.58 -4.69
N ASP A 624 -15.62 7.55 -5.64
CA ASP A 624 -16.45 6.36 -5.86
C ASP A 624 -15.58 5.14 -6.20
N TYR A 625 -14.53 5.33 -7.01
CA TYR A 625 -13.58 4.28 -7.35
C TYR A 625 -12.85 3.74 -6.12
N LEU A 626 -12.36 4.62 -5.25
CA LEU A 626 -11.62 4.24 -4.04
C LEU A 626 -12.50 3.54 -3.01
N LEU A 627 -13.82 3.78 -3.05
CA LEU A 627 -14.80 3.30 -2.08
C LEU A 627 -15.72 2.21 -2.66
N GLY A 628 -15.34 1.54 -3.75
CA GLY A 628 -16.03 0.31 -4.21
C GLY A 628 -16.51 0.28 -5.65
N ARG A 629 -16.58 1.42 -6.35
CA ARG A 629 -16.91 1.48 -7.79
C ARG A 629 -15.68 1.15 -8.62
N ASN A 630 -15.18 -0.06 -8.48
CA ASN A 630 -14.03 -0.59 -9.21
C ASN A 630 -14.26 -2.06 -9.60
N ALA A 631 -13.35 -2.62 -10.41
CA ALA A 631 -13.46 -3.97 -10.94
C ALA A 631 -13.47 -5.06 -9.86
N LEU A 632 -12.86 -4.79 -8.70
CA LEU A 632 -12.77 -5.70 -7.56
C LEU A 632 -13.98 -5.58 -6.62
N ASN A 633 -14.82 -4.55 -6.77
CA ASN A 633 -15.90 -4.22 -5.85
C ASN A 633 -15.40 -4.10 -4.40
N GLN A 634 -14.29 -3.38 -4.23
CA GLN A 634 -13.56 -3.30 -2.98
C GLN A 634 -13.43 -1.83 -2.56
N SER A 635 -13.74 -1.50 -1.31
CA SER A 635 -13.27 -0.24 -0.76
C SER A 635 -11.81 -0.39 -0.36
N TYR A 636 -10.95 0.47 -0.91
CA TYR A 636 -9.53 0.46 -0.62
C TYR A 636 -9.17 1.13 0.70
N VAL A 637 -10.16 1.75 1.37
CA VAL A 637 -9.98 2.46 2.64
C VAL A 637 -10.44 1.57 3.79
N THR A 638 -9.51 1.20 4.66
CA THR A 638 -9.81 0.39 5.85
C THR A 638 -10.87 1.06 6.73
N GLY A 639 -11.88 0.29 7.14
CA GLY A 639 -12.98 0.78 7.98
C GLY A 639 -14.12 1.48 7.25
N TYR A 640 -14.03 1.69 5.93
CA TYR A 640 -15.06 2.38 5.14
C TYR A 640 -15.66 1.46 4.06
N GLY A 641 -16.99 1.38 4.02
CA GLY A 641 -17.74 0.53 3.09
C GLY A 641 -17.89 -0.92 3.55
N GLU A 642 -18.84 -1.66 2.97
CA GLU A 642 -19.18 -3.03 3.39
C GLU A 642 -18.04 -4.04 3.17
N VAL A 643 -17.22 -3.79 2.15
CA VAL A 643 -16.05 -4.61 1.81
C VAL A 643 -14.81 -3.72 1.81
N ALA A 644 -14.41 -3.27 2.99
CA ALA A 644 -13.20 -2.49 3.21
C ALA A 644 -11.93 -3.37 3.19
N SER A 645 -10.79 -2.79 2.78
CA SER A 645 -9.49 -3.47 2.80
C SER A 645 -9.13 -3.94 4.20
N LYS A 646 -8.67 -5.19 4.29
CA LYS A 646 -8.18 -5.85 5.50
C LYS A 646 -6.82 -6.49 5.20
N ASN A 647 -6.08 -6.85 6.25
CA ASN A 647 -4.82 -7.58 6.15
C ASN A 647 -3.78 -6.83 5.31
N GLN A 648 -3.56 -5.56 5.66
CA GLN A 648 -2.51 -4.74 5.04
C GLN A 648 -1.16 -5.42 5.25
N HIS A 649 -0.28 -5.38 4.26
CA HIS A 649 1.10 -5.83 4.43
C HIS A 649 1.82 -4.86 5.39
N SER A 650 1.82 -5.20 6.68
CA SER A 650 2.39 -4.39 7.77
C SER A 650 2.97 -5.30 8.85
N ARG A 651 4.16 -4.97 9.36
CA ARG A 651 4.74 -5.64 10.53
C ARG A 651 3.88 -5.47 11.78
N TRP A 652 3.07 -4.42 11.81
CA TRP A 652 2.25 -4.06 12.97
C TRP A 652 0.76 -4.33 12.76
N TYR A 653 0.17 -3.92 11.64
CA TYR A 653 -1.25 -4.16 11.33
C TYR A 653 -1.43 -5.58 10.79
N ALA A 654 -1.18 -6.56 11.66
CA ALA A 654 -0.98 -7.96 11.31
C ALA A 654 -1.96 -8.89 12.04
N HIS A 655 -3.20 -8.44 12.31
CA HIS A 655 -4.24 -9.24 12.96
C HIS A 655 -4.43 -10.66 12.35
N GLN A 656 -4.21 -10.82 11.04
CA GLN A 656 -4.28 -12.14 10.38
C GLN A 656 -3.24 -13.14 10.92
N LEU A 657 -2.06 -12.66 11.32
CA LEU A 657 -0.96 -13.47 11.84
C LEU A 657 -0.97 -13.52 13.37
N ASP A 658 -1.35 -12.42 14.03
CA ASP A 658 -1.48 -12.32 15.48
C ASP A 658 -2.75 -11.53 15.84
N PRO A 659 -3.82 -12.19 16.34
CA PRO A 659 -5.07 -11.54 16.72
C PRO A 659 -4.96 -10.50 17.85
N ALA A 660 -3.82 -10.42 18.56
CA ALA A 660 -3.57 -9.37 19.53
C ALA A 660 -3.12 -8.05 18.88
N LEU A 661 -2.74 -8.08 17.60
CA LEU A 661 -2.36 -6.92 16.83
C LEU A 661 -3.55 -6.35 16.03
N PRO A 662 -3.54 -5.04 15.73
CA PRO A 662 -4.55 -4.38 14.91
C PRO A 662 -4.67 -4.88 13.47
#